data_AF-A0A815FTM5-F1
#
_entry.id   AF-A0A815FTM5-F1
#
_cell.length_a   1.000
_cell.length_b   1.000
_cell.length_c   1.000
_cell.angle_alpha   90.00
_cell.angle_beta   90.00
_cell.angle_gamma   90.00
#
_symmetry.space_group_name_H-M   'P 1'
#
loop_
_entity.id
_entity.type
_entity.pdbx_description
1 polymer ?
#
loop_
_entity_poly.entity_id
_entity_poly.type
_entity_poly.pdbx_seq_one_letter_code
_entity_poly.pdbx_strand_id
1 'polypeptide(L)'
;MQVHLISALNGNFLVNVSMDYFSQVLVYSKIQYTLHQVCHSDYVTQEWINYLANSPGSYGEFYDAFRVSGTFLFQALSTLCVLVDQTISNRLIEFYSTQYVSASVTPSNIFQLQTKAFISQFISSTTSEFLLSFAMIRKTTQSNALLSGQFTNYRFYVDKNDDLYTRSLRHGDCICSSLATCINQYAVINYPSYTKIFLIPGLYTGCYIIESLLQSNLQCFYDQICIDTILLYLGSTTLINATALDTSLSIQFLANSTIADVLDQLMVEEWNSSSIYENYYSECQPSRCSYTVTSKNSVIYIVTTLIGLVGGLITVMKLMVPMLVKVARKRIYKEVKTGTEYYPNVLVFYQQSYGNCSCYSSATCSSASPIYDLVKGTLLFTVPGLYTGCYIIKSLLQSNLQCFYDQTCINKLQSYFVVSSVMNVTALDKSLSTHFLQNSTIGDVLNQLMVEEWNSSSIYENYYSECQPSRCSYTVATKNSVIYIVTTLIGLVGGLITVLKFVVPYLITLIRGKKKFQRVETVMSTNERAQTLRQKPKHFFLNLNLFPSLPPTTNEYQLRNQRISTRLFIALLIMSLAILLLYTSLINITQTVNVKAPSIQEYTQLYNSYSQALTCECTQISINYEKFIQIQYTLHEVCYSDYVTQEWIDYLATSYGNSVPNSEDFRVTSTFIFQAMSAFCTLVNQTISNSLTQFYSSQYVSASVTPSNVFQLQTKAFISQFISSTRNEFLLSLVMIRNITQSNALFSGILTNYNSESANGVFVREPVWYGNCVCSSSATCITQSAIYDLVKGTLLFTVPGLYTGCYTIESLLQSNLQCFYNQTCINKLQSYFQASSVMNVTALDVSLSIQFLANSTVTDILDQLMVEEWNSSSIYENYYSECQPSRCSYTVTSKNDAIYIVTTLIGLVGGLITVLKLMVPYVIEFIMFSIKTCKGKPARIMPLVQA
;
A
#
# COMPACT_ATOMS: atom_id res chain seq x y z
N MET A 1 -10.86 30.72 26.91
CA MET A 1 -11.38 32.04 27.34
C MET A 1 -12.34 32.53 26.25
N GLN A 2 -13.26 33.47 26.54
CA GLN A 2 -14.48 33.73 25.75
C GLN A 2 -14.24 34.24 24.30
N VAL A 3 -14.88 33.65 23.27
CA VAL A 3 -16.19 34.02 22.62
C VAL A 3 -16.12 35.36 21.85
N HIS A 4 -16.33 35.37 20.51
CA HIS A 4 -17.64 35.56 19.87
C HIS A 4 -17.75 35.01 18.42
N LEU A 5 -18.99 34.68 17.99
CA LEU A 5 -19.39 34.41 16.61
C LEU A 5 -19.68 35.69 15.82
N ILE A 6 -19.65 35.61 14.47
CA ILE A 6 -20.68 36.15 13.55
C ILE A 6 -20.62 35.37 12.22
N SER A 7 -21.76 35.27 11.52
CA SER A 7 -21.97 34.41 10.35
C SER A 7 -22.20 35.18 9.04
N ALA A 8 -21.72 34.69 7.89
CA ALA A 8 -22.30 34.99 6.56
C ALA A 8 -21.87 34.02 5.43
N LEU A 9 -22.83 33.19 5.01
CA LEU A 9 -23.16 32.77 3.63
C LEU A 9 -22.17 33.10 2.48
N ASN A 10 -21.52 32.08 1.91
CA ASN A 10 -21.60 31.71 0.48
C ASN A 10 -20.77 30.44 0.20
N GLY A 11 -21.44 29.33 -0.13
CA GLY A 11 -20.85 28.00 -0.16
C GLY A 11 -20.22 27.58 -1.49
N ASN A 12 -19.00 28.02 -1.78
CA ASN A 12 -18.11 27.28 -2.70
C ASN A 12 -17.29 26.27 -1.88
N PHE A 13 -17.74 25.02 -1.82
CA PHE A 13 -17.05 23.94 -1.10
C PHE A 13 -15.82 23.41 -1.86
N LEU A 14 -14.77 24.23 -1.94
CA LEU A 14 -13.41 23.71 -2.05
C LEU A 14 -13.04 23.10 -0.70
N VAL A 15 -12.99 21.76 -0.63
CA VAL A 15 -12.62 21.01 0.58
C VAL A 15 -11.10 21.14 0.82
N ASN A 16 -10.69 22.30 1.32
CA ASN A 16 -9.35 22.52 1.86
C ASN A 16 -9.23 21.83 3.22
N VAL A 17 -8.80 20.56 3.21
CA VAL A 17 -8.41 19.85 4.43
C VAL A 17 -7.11 20.45 4.99
N SER A 18 -7.23 21.38 5.95
CA SER A 18 -6.08 21.96 6.66
C SER A 18 -5.54 20.99 7.71
N MET A 19 -4.58 20.15 7.33
CA MET A 19 -3.90 19.20 8.23
C MET A 19 -2.88 19.88 9.16
N ASP A 20 -3.32 20.78 10.03
CA ASP A 20 -2.44 21.56 10.94
C ASP A 20 -1.89 20.77 12.16
N TYR A 21 -2.07 19.44 12.20
CA TYR A 21 -1.60 18.58 13.31
C TYR A 21 -0.60 17.47 12.94
N PHE A 22 -0.20 17.35 11.68
CA PHE A 22 0.92 16.47 11.26
C PHE A 22 2.11 17.29 10.77
N SER A 23 2.91 17.78 11.69
CA SER A 23 4.21 18.37 11.36
C SER A 23 5.18 17.29 10.87
N GLN A 24 5.73 17.49 9.66
CA GLN A 24 6.85 16.73 9.07
C GLN A 24 6.55 15.30 8.56
N VAL A 25 5.41 15.09 7.89
CA VAL A 25 5.30 14.05 6.84
C VAL A 25 5.21 14.74 5.47
N LEU A 26 6.34 14.86 4.77
CA LEU A 26 6.41 15.55 3.48
C LEU A 26 6.02 14.62 2.32
N VAL A 27 4.77 14.75 1.90
CA VAL A 27 4.19 14.03 0.74
C VAL A 27 4.80 14.56 -0.56
N TYR A 28 5.63 13.75 -1.23
CA TYR A 28 6.30 14.13 -2.48
C TYR A 28 5.40 14.08 -3.73
N SER A 29 4.20 13.49 -3.61
CA SER A 29 3.21 13.37 -4.68
C SER A 29 1.79 13.60 -4.18
N LYS A 30 1.17 14.72 -4.56
CA LYS A 30 -0.21 15.03 -4.22
C LYS A 30 -1.16 14.44 -5.25
N ILE A 31 -2.05 13.55 -4.81
CA ILE A 31 -3.21 13.05 -5.55
C ILE A 31 -4.43 13.87 -5.12
N GLN A 32 -5.26 14.24 -6.10
CA GLN A 32 -6.58 14.81 -5.94
C GLN A 32 -7.55 14.07 -6.89
N TYR A 33 -8.83 14.04 -6.55
CA TYR A 33 -9.87 13.43 -7.37
C TYR A 33 -11.07 14.38 -7.44
N THR A 34 -11.81 14.30 -8.54
CA THR A 34 -13.10 14.99 -8.72
C THR A 34 -14.18 13.92 -8.87
N LEU A 35 -15.16 13.88 -7.96
CA LEU A 35 -16.30 12.97 -8.08
C LEU A 35 -17.24 13.43 -9.20
N HIS A 36 -17.90 12.48 -9.86
CA HIS A 36 -18.97 12.74 -10.82
C HIS A 36 -20.06 13.58 -10.15
N GLN A 37 -20.48 14.65 -10.84
CA GLN A 37 -21.35 15.72 -10.32
C GLN A 37 -22.64 15.26 -9.62
N VAL A 38 -23.15 14.06 -9.92
CA VAL A 38 -24.26 13.44 -9.17
C VAL A 38 -24.00 13.36 -7.66
N CYS A 39 -22.75 13.16 -7.24
CA CYS A 39 -22.34 13.10 -5.83
C CYS A 39 -22.27 14.49 -5.13
N HIS A 40 -22.50 15.57 -5.87
CA HIS A 40 -22.57 16.95 -5.37
C HIS A 40 -23.88 17.65 -5.76
N SER A 41 -24.86 16.88 -6.22
CA SER A 41 -26.14 17.36 -6.74
C SER A 41 -27.26 17.36 -5.69
N ASP A 42 -28.35 18.07 -5.98
CA ASP A 42 -29.57 18.10 -5.15
C ASP A 42 -30.07 16.69 -4.81
N TYR A 43 -29.93 15.75 -5.75
CA TYR A 43 -30.45 14.37 -5.69
C TYR A 43 -29.85 13.50 -4.58
N VAL A 44 -28.67 13.85 -4.06
CA VAL A 44 -28.01 13.09 -2.98
C VAL A 44 -28.16 13.77 -1.61
N THR A 45 -28.87 14.91 -1.54
CA THR A 45 -29.09 15.64 -0.29
C THR A 45 -30.14 14.98 0.61
N GLN A 46 -29.99 15.14 1.92
CA GLN A 46 -31.02 14.71 2.88
C GLN A 46 -32.33 15.50 2.71
N GLU A 47 -32.29 16.72 2.16
CA GLU A 47 -33.49 17.51 1.86
C GLU A 47 -34.34 16.84 0.76
N TRP A 48 -33.70 16.42 -0.34
CA TRP A 48 -34.33 15.64 -1.42
C TRP A 48 -34.87 14.29 -0.91
N ILE A 49 -34.07 13.56 -0.12
CA ILE A 49 -34.49 12.26 0.45
C ILE A 49 -35.69 12.44 1.40
N ASN A 50 -35.66 13.44 2.27
CA ASN A 50 -36.79 13.77 3.15
C ASN A 50 -38.03 14.23 2.37
N TYR A 51 -37.87 14.95 1.26
CA TYR A 51 -38.97 15.37 0.39
C TYR A 51 -39.68 14.18 -0.25
N LEU A 52 -38.92 13.22 -0.77
CA LEU A 52 -39.48 11.97 -1.30
C LEU A 52 -40.18 11.15 -0.20
N ALA A 53 -39.56 11.04 0.98
CA ALA A 53 -40.13 10.32 2.13
C ALA A 53 -41.46 10.90 2.65
N ASN A 54 -41.65 12.23 2.55
CA ASN A 54 -42.87 12.92 2.99
C ASN A 54 -43.92 13.12 1.88
N SER A 55 -43.70 12.55 0.68
CA SER A 55 -44.64 12.71 -0.44
C SER A 55 -45.96 11.97 -0.19
N PRO A 56 -47.14 12.60 -0.43
CA PRO A 56 -48.43 11.95 -0.23
C PRO A 56 -48.56 10.63 -0.99
N GLY A 57 -49.18 9.61 -0.39
CA GLY A 57 -49.41 8.33 -1.09
C GLY A 57 -48.14 7.48 -1.31
N SER A 58 -47.11 7.61 -0.47
CA SER A 58 -46.04 6.61 -0.35
C SER A 58 -46.55 5.27 0.24
N TYR A 59 -47.73 5.30 0.88
CA TYR A 59 -48.42 4.12 1.42
C TYR A 59 -49.26 3.43 0.33
N GLY A 60 -48.73 2.35 -0.26
CA GLY A 60 -49.44 1.62 -1.32
C GLY A 60 -48.80 0.29 -1.76
N GLU A 61 -49.58 -0.52 -2.47
CA GLU A 61 -49.23 -1.89 -2.87
C GLU A 61 -48.18 -2.03 -3.99
N PHE A 62 -47.88 -0.95 -4.71
CA PHE A 62 -47.14 -0.97 -5.98
C PHE A 62 -45.66 -0.62 -5.82
N TYR A 63 -44.84 -1.65 -5.74
CA TYR A 63 -43.36 -1.67 -5.81
C TYR A 63 -42.75 -1.03 -7.09
N ASP A 64 -43.58 -0.83 -8.12
CA ASP A 64 -43.27 -0.12 -9.38
C ASP A 64 -43.38 1.41 -9.26
N ALA A 65 -44.05 1.91 -8.22
CA ALA A 65 -44.33 3.32 -8.04
C ALA A 65 -43.11 4.05 -7.49
N PHE A 66 -42.65 5.07 -8.20
CA PHE A 66 -41.54 5.93 -7.78
C PHE A 66 -41.78 6.60 -6.39
N ARG A 67 -43.05 6.87 -6.04
CA ARG A 67 -43.47 7.36 -4.70
C ARG A 67 -43.14 6.42 -3.53
N VAL A 68 -42.89 5.13 -3.78
CA VAL A 68 -42.72 4.09 -2.74
C VAL A 68 -41.24 3.74 -2.55
N SER A 69 -40.53 3.45 -3.64
CA SER A 69 -39.13 3.01 -3.60
C SER A 69 -38.10 4.05 -4.07
N GLY A 70 -38.54 5.18 -4.63
CA GLY A 70 -37.65 6.26 -5.09
C GLY A 70 -36.78 6.85 -3.99
N THR A 71 -37.33 7.10 -2.79
CA THR A 71 -36.57 7.57 -1.61
C THR A 71 -35.32 6.73 -1.34
N PHE A 72 -35.44 5.41 -1.42
CA PHE A 72 -34.33 4.49 -1.17
C PHE A 72 -33.34 4.45 -2.34
N LEU A 73 -33.78 4.69 -3.58
CA LEU A 73 -32.90 4.82 -4.73
C LEU A 73 -31.92 5.99 -4.56
N PHE A 74 -32.42 7.15 -4.14
CA PHE A 74 -31.60 8.34 -3.89
C PHE A 74 -30.80 8.23 -2.60
N GLN A 75 -31.34 7.61 -1.55
CA GLN A 75 -30.55 7.22 -0.38
C GLN A 75 -29.38 6.32 -0.79
N ALA A 76 -29.60 5.27 -1.59
CA ALA A 76 -28.55 4.37 -2.05
C ALA A 76 -27.50 5.09 -2.89
N LEU A 77 -27.90 6.06 -3.73
CA LEU A 77 -26.99 6.87 -4.55
C LEU A 77 -26.13 7.80 -3.69
N SER A 78 -26.73 8.52 -2.75
CA SER A 78 -26.03 9.34 -1.75
C SER A 78 -25.04 8.50 -0.94
N THR A 79 -25.49 7.33 -0.48
CA THR A 79 -24.70 6.37 0.28
C THR A 79 -23.51 5.80 -0.53
N LEU A 80 -23.67 5.52 -1.83
CA LEU A 80 -22.55 5.10 -2.69
C LEU A 80 -21.50 6.20 -2.82
N CYS A 81 -21.92 7.44 -3.07
CA CYS A 81 -21.02 8.60 -3.13
C CYS A 81 -20.22 8.79 -1.84
N VAL A 82 -20.87 8.68 -0.67
CA VAL A 82 -20.19 8.79 0.64
C VAL A 82 -19.23 7.62 0.88
N LEU A 83 -19.62 6.38 0.56
CA LEU A 83 -18.75 5.21 0.70
C LEU A 83 -17.50 5.31 -0.19
N VAL A 84 -17.67 5.78 -1.42
CA VAL A 84 -16.59 6.02 -2.39
C VAL A 84 -15.62 7.09 -1.85
N ASP A 85 -16.14 8.24 -1.44
CA ASP A 85 -15.33 9.37 -0.95
C ASP A 85 -14.52 8.99 0.31
N GLN A 86 -15.16 8.27 1.24
CA GLN A 86 -14.51 7.72 2.43
C GLN A 86 -13.46 6.66 2.08
N THR A 87 -13.72 5.79 1.11
CA THR A 87 -12.75 4.76 0.68
C THR A 87 -11.50 5.41 0.08
N ILE A 88 -11.68 6.36 -0.84
CA ILE A 88 -10.56 7.09 -1.45
C ILE A 88 -9.81 7.89 -0.39
N SER A 89 -10.51 8.63 0.49
CA SER A 89 -9.89 9.41 1.56
C SER A 89 -9.08 8.54 2.53
N ASN A 90 -9.61 7.40 2.98
CA ASN A 90 -8.92 6.50 3.89
C ASN A 90 -7.68 5.84 3.26
N ARG A 91 -7.79 5.36 2.01
CA ARG A 91 -6.64 4.81 1.28
C ARG A 91 -5.62 5.91 0.93
N LEU A 92 -6.03 7.17 0.69
CA LEU A 92 -5.10 8.30 0.52
C LEU A 92 -4.32 8.61 1.82
N ILE A 93 -4.97 8.58 2.98
CA ILE A 93 -4.29 8.75 4.28
C ILE A 93 -3.22 7.66 4.47
N GLU A 94 -3.55 6.40 4.14
CA GLU A 94 -2.59 5.30 4.16
C GLU A 94 -1.45 5.51 3.14
N PHE A 95 -1.76 5.82 1.89
CA PHE A 95 -0.77 6.08 0.83
C PHE A 95 0.21 7.19 1.24
N TYR A 96 -0.28 8.29 1.82
CA TYR A 96 0.53 9.39 2.34
C TYR A 96 1.31 9.05 3.62
N SER A 97 0.92 8.01 4.36
CA SER A 97 1.72 7.48 5.48
C SER A 97 2.91 6.63 5.00
N THR A 98 2.86 6.07 3.79
CA THR A 98 3.98 5.28 3.24
C THR A 98 5.17 6.17 2.90
N GLN A 99 6.32 5.91 3.53
CA GLN A 99 7.54 6.67 3.28
C GLN A 99 8.28 6.10 2.05
N TYR A 100 8.52 6.95 1.05
CA TYR A 100 9.42 6.60 -0.06
C TYR A 100 10.88 6.59 0.42
N VAL A 101 11.35 5.42 0.85
CA VAL A 101 12.73 5.20 1.33
C VAL A 101 13.62 4.75 0.18
N SER A 102 14.78 5.40 0.02
CA SER A 102 15.83 4.96 -0.90
C SER A 102 17.21 5.19 -0.28
N ALA A 103 18.14 4.24 -0.48
CA ALA A 103 19.52 4.32 0.00
C ALA A 103 20.39 5.33 -0.80
N SER A 104 19.86 5.90 -1.88
CA SER A 104 20.53 6.90 -2.72
C SER A 104 19.50 7.76 -3.44
N VAL A 105 19.82 9.04 -3.69
CA VAL A 105 18.90 9.95 -4.42
C VAL A 105 18.52 9.37 -5.78
N THR A 106 17.23 9.05 -5.92
CA THR A 106 16.66 8.49 -7.15
C THR A 106 16.70 9.54 -8.26
N PRO A 107 17.25 9.24 -9.46
CA PRO A 107 17.24 10.17 -10.59
C PRO A 107 15.82 10.62 -10.96
N SER A 108 15.63 11.90 -11.27
CA SER A 108 14.31 12.52 -11.48
C SER A 108 13.38 11.76 -12.44
N ASN A 109 13.92 11.21 -13.54
CA ASN A 109 13.15 10.41 -14.49
C ASN A 109 12.71 9.05 -13.91
N ILE A 110 13.52 8.43 -13.06
CA ILE A 110 13.18 7.17 -12.37
C ILE A 110 12.17 7.47 -11.26
N PHE A 111 12.37 8.55 -10.50
CA PHE A 111 11.42 9.03 -9.49
C PHE A 111 10.04 9.27 -10.12
N GLN A 112 9.95 10.02 -11.22
CA GLN A 112 8.67 10.26 -11.92
C GLN A 112 8.01 8.98 -12.45
N LEU A 113 8.78 8.02 -12.98
CA LEU A 113 8.26 6.73 -13.44
C LEU A 113 7.74 5.88 -12.28
N GLN A 114 8.50 5.79 -11.18
CA GLN A 114 8.08 5.07 -9.96
C GLN A 114 6.86 5.72 -9.32
N THR A 115 6.83 7.04 -9.15
CA THR A 115 5.66 7.77 -8.62
C THR A 115 4.42 7.52 -9.47
N LYS A 116 4.52 7.55 -10.81
CA LYS A 116 3.40 7.21 -11.69
C LYS A 116 2.95 5.76 -11.51
N ALA A 117 3.87 4.80 -11.44
CA ALA A 117 3.53 3.40 -11.20
C ALA A 117 2.84 3.19 -9.84
N PHE A 118 3.31 3.85 -8.77
CA PHE A 118 2.67 3.81 -7.46
C PHE A 118 1.27 4.43 -7.47
N ILE A 119 1.05 5.55 -8.17
CA ILE A 119 -0.28 6.17 -8.32
C ILE A 119 -1.22 5.24 -9.12
N SER A 120 -0.75 4.65 -10.23
CA SER A 120 -1.56 3.70 -11.00
C SER A 120 -1.90 2.44 -10.20
N GLN A 121 -0.96 1.91 -9.41
CA GLN A 121 -1.19 0.79 -8.51
C GLN A 121 -2.21 1.16 -7.42
N PHE A 122 -2.06 2.34 -6.79
CA PHE A 122 -2.97 2.88 -5.78
C PHE A 122 -4.42 2.98 -6.27
N ILE A 123 -4.63 3.56 -7.46
CA ILE A 123 -5.98 3.66 -8.06
C ILE A 123 -6.51 2.24 -8.33
N SER A 124 -5.69 1.37 -8.95
CA SER A 124 -6.12 0.02 -9.32
C SER A 124 -6.45 -0.87 -8.12
N SER A 125 -5.72 -0.77 -7.01
CA SER A 125 -6.00 -1.54 -5.79
C SER A 125 -7.23 -1.00 -5.06
N THR A 126 -7.31 0.32 -4.86
CA THR A 126 -8.47 0.97 -4.20
C THR A 126 -9.78 0.64 -4.92
N THR A 127 -9.82 0.70 -6.26
CA THR A 127 -10.99 0.31 -7.05
C THR A 127 -11.31 -1.18 -6.90
N SER A 128 -10.29 -2.06 -6.98
CA SER A 128 -10.51 -3.52 -6.91
C SER A 128 -11.01 -3.97 -5.54
N GLU A 129 -10.45 -3.44 -4.46
CA GLU A 129 -10.82 -3.75 -3.07
C GLU A 129 -12.23 -3.27 -2.75
N PHE A 130 -12.58 -2.05 -3.17
CA PHE A 130 -13.92 -1.50 -3.02
C PHE A 130 -14.96 -2.36 -3.75
N LEU A 131 -14.75 -2.64 -5.04
CA LEU A 131 -15.68 -3.42 -5.86
C LEU A 131 -15.81 -4.87 -5.36
N LEU A 132 -14.72 -5.49 -4.88
CA LEU A 132 -14.74 -6.81 -4.27
C LEU A 132 -15.57 -6.83 -2.98
N SER A 133 -15.33 -5.88 -2.07
CA SER A 133 -16.04 -5.78 -0.80
C SER A 133 -17.53 -5.49 -1.01
N PHE A 134 -17.83 -4.54 -1.90
CA PHE A 134 -19.19 -4.20 -2.32
C PHE A 134 -19.90 -5.40 -2.96
N ALA A 135 -19.23 -6.12 -3.87
CA ALA A 135 -19.77 -7.32 -4.48
C ALA A 135 -20.01 -8.44 -3.46
N MET A 136 -19.10 -8.64 -2.50
CA MET A 136 -19.24 -9.66 -1.46
C MET A 136 -20.47 -9.41 -0.60
N ILE A 137 -20.63 -8.22 0.00
CA ILE A 137 -21.79 -7.91 0.84
C ILE A 137 -23.08 -7.97 0.00
N ARG A 138 -23.10 -7.36 -1.19
CA ARG A 138 -24.24 -7.38 -2.12
C ARG A 138 -24.69 -8.80 -2.46
N LYS A 139 -23.76 -9.71 -2.78
CA LYS A 139 -24.07 -11.11 -3.09
C LYS A 139 -24.45 -11.91 -1.83
N THR A 140 -23.87 -11.62 -0.67
CA THR A 140 -24.26 -12.24 0.61
C THR A 140 -25.67 -11.83 1.06
N THR A 141 -26.08 -10.57 0.88
CA THR A 141 -27.47 -10.11 1.08
C THR A 141 -28.44 -10.91 0.20
N GLN A 142 -28.08 -11.10 -1.07
CA GLN A 142 -28.88 -11.83 -2.07
C GLN A 142 -29.02 -13.31 -1.75
N SER A 143 -27.91 -14.00 -1.48
CA SER A 143 -27.88 -15.44 -1.20
C SER A 143 -28.49 -15.83 0.14
N ASN A 144 -28.59 -14.90 1.10
CA ASN A 144 -29.36 -15.11 2.33
C ASN A 144 -30.85 -14.80 2.20
N ALA A 145 -31.34 -14.42 1.00
CA ALA A 145 -32.75 -14.09 0.79
C ALA A 145 -33.25 -12.99 1.77
N LEU A 146 -32.43 -11.98 2.07
CA LEU A 146 -32.80 -10.94 3.03
C LEU A 146 -33.90 -10.03 2.49
N LEU A 147 -34.77 -9.58 3.39
CA LEU A 147 -36.03 -8.89 3.13
C LEU A 147 -35.82 -7.38 2.98
N SER A 148 -36.53 -6.70 2.08
CA SER A 148 -36.46 -5.24 1.86
C SER A 148 -37.71 -4.55 2.43
N GLY A 149 -37.52 -3.42 3.09
CA GLY A 149 -38.56 -2.56 3.69
C GLY A 149 -39.72 -2.26 2.77
N GLN A 150 -39.41 -2.03 1.49
CA GLN A 150 -40.40 -1.69 0.48
C GLN A 150 -41.05 -2.88 -0.22
N PHE A 151 -40.70 -4.10 0.16
CA PHE A 151 -41.31 -5.30 -0.37
C PHE A 151 -41.16 -5.44 -1.91
N THR A 152 -40.15 -4.74 -2.45
CA THR A 152 -39.54 -4.99 -3.77
C THR A 152 -38.98 -6.40 -3.81
N ASN A 153 -38.28 -6.79 -2.75
CA ASN A 153 -37.52 -8.02 -2.73
C ASN A 153 -38.22 -9.14 -1.97
N TYR A 154 -39.16 -8.84 -1.06
CA TYR A 154 -39.96 -9.87 -0.38
C TYR A 154 -41.47 -9.36 -0.16
N ARG A 155 -42.56 -10.06 -0.67
CA ARG A 155 -44.00 -9.73 -1.12
C ARG A 155 -45.14 -10.73 -0.75
N PHE A 156 -46.07 -10.40 0.17
CA PHE A 156 -46.95 -11.32 0.94
C PHE A 156 -48.29 -11.81 0.36
N TYR A 157 -48.79 -12.90 0.98
CA TYR A 157 -50.18 -13.40 0.96
C TYR A 157 -50.58 -14.03 2.31
N VAL A 158 -51.69 -13.60 2.91
CA VAL A 158 -52.37 -14.34 3.99
C VAL A 158 -53.29 -15.38 3.34
N ASP A 159 -53.30 -16.62 3.82
CA ASP A 159 -54.19 -17.68 3.35
C ASP A 159 -55.58 -17.66 4.07
N LYS A 160 -56.38 -18.74 4.00
CA LYS A 160 -57.70 -18.81 4.65
C LYS A 160 -57.69 -19.27 6.11
N ASN A 161 -56.54 -19.70 6.62
CA ASN A 161 -56.31 -20.15 7.99
C ASN A 161 -55.53 -19.09 8.81
N ASP A 162 -55.36 -17.89 8.25
CA ASP A 162 -54.40 -16.86 8.66
C ASP A 162 -52.91 -17.28 8.59
N ASP A 163 -52.58 -18.36 7.86
CA ASP A 163 -51.20 -18.72 7.56
C ASP A 163 -50.62 -17.72 6.56
N LEU A 164 -49.61 -16.96 6.99
CA LEU A 164 -48.91 -16.00 6.14
C LEU A 164 -47.84 -16.72 5.32
N TYR A 165 -47.98 -16.67 3.99
CA TYR A 165 -47.05 -17.26 3.04
C TYR A 165 -46.61 -16.25 1.99
N THR A 166 -45.73 -16.73 1.10
CA THR A 166 -44.87 -15.86 0.31
C THR A 166 -44.61 -16.47 -1.05
N ARG A 167 -44.47 -15.62 -2.06
CA ARG A 167 -44.36 -16.08 -3.45
C ARG A 167 -43.80 -14.98 -4.34
N SER A 168 -42.83 -15.33 -5.18
CA SER A 168 -42.28 -14.35 -6.10
C SER A 168 -43.29 -13.91 -7.17
N LEU A 169 -43.46 -12.58 -7.24
CA LEU A 169 -43.83 -11.75 -8.39
C LEU A 169 -42.79 -11.98 -9.51
N ARG A 170 -42.88 -11.11 -10.51
CA ARG A 170 -42.00 -10.92 -11.65
C ARG A 170 -42.14 -9.47 -12.08
N HIS A 171 -41.14 -8.94 -12.76
CA HIS A 171 -41.26 -7.70 -13.52
C HIS A 171 -41.04 -8.16 -14.97
N GLY A 172 -42.05 -8.10 -15.84
CA GLY A 172 -42.00 -8.99 -17.02
C GLY A 172 -41.84 -10.48 -16.61
N ASP A 173 -40.67 -11.09 -16.86
CA ASP A 173 -40.50 -12.56 -16.99
C ASP A 173 -39.50 -13.29 -16.04
N CYS A 174 -38.51 -12.66 -15.38
CA CYS A 174 -37.65 -13.31 -14.35
C CYS A 174 -38.38 -13.50 -13.01
N ILE A 175 -37.71 -14.20 -12.11
CA ILE A 175 -38.11 -14.42 -10.72
C ILE A 175 -36.84 -14.18 -9.86
N CYS A 176 -36.73 -13.21 -8.94
CA CYS A 176 -35.43 -13.01 -8.25
C CYS A 176 -35.09 -14.09 -7.23
N SER A 177 -36.04 -14.98 -6.87
CA SER A 177 -35.68 -16.24 -6.22
C SER A 177 -34.76 -17.11 -7.10
N SER A 178 -34.60 -16.77 -8.38
CA SER A 178 -33.53 -17.27 -9.26
C SER A 178 -32.45 -16.24 -9.66
N LEU A 179 -32.74 -14.92 -9.73
CA LEU A 179 -31.76 -13.92 -10.19
C LEU A 179 -31.97 -12.52 -9.57
N ALA A 180 -31.00 -12.04 -8.79
CA ALA A 180 -31.11 -10.77 -8.05
C ALA A 180 -30.84 -9.48 -8.86
N THR A 181 -30.41 -9.56 -10.12
CA THR A 181 -30.10 -8.40 -10.98
C THR A 181 -31.30 -7.96 -11.82
N CYS A 182 -32.50 -8.05 -11.26
CA CYS A 182 -33.77 -8.07 -11.99
C CYS A 182 -34.57 -6.78 -11.65
N ILE A 183 -34.97 -5.96 -12.66
CA ILE A 183 -35.30 -4.49 -12.59
C ILE A 183 -36.41 -3.88 -13.54
N ASN A 184 -37.64 -3.52 -13.09
CA ASN A 184 -38.60 -2.78 -13.98
C ASN A 184 -38.16 -1.31 -14.13
N GLN A 185 -38.48 -0.67 -15.25
CA GLN A 185 -38.44 0.80 -15.35
C GLN A 185 -39.44 1.45 -14.37
N TYR A 186 -39.01 2.48 -13.64
CA TYR A 186 -39.86 3.23 -12.71
C TYR A 186 -41.03 3.93 -13.39
N ALA A 187 -42.16 3.98 -12.69
CA ALA A 187 -43.32 4.74 -13.11
C ALA A 187 -43.83 5.69 -12.01
N VAL A 188 -44.26 6.88 -12.43
CA VAL A 188 -45.29 7.63 -11.72
C VAL A 188 -46.63 6.96 -12.00
N ILE A 189 -47.40 6.67 -10.95
CA ILE A 189 -48.69 5.97 -11.05
C ILE A 189 -49.80 6.85 -10.47
N ASN A 190 -50.95 6.93 -11.15
CA ASN A 190 -52.12 7.65 -10.64
C ASN A 190 -52.88 6.80 -9.61
N TYR A 191 -53.25 7.39 -8.48
CA TYR A 191 -54.02 6.72 -7.42
C TYR A 191 -55.45 7.28 -7.36
N PRO A 192 -56.51 6.44 -7.27
CA PRO A 192 -56.50 4.98 -7.14
C PRO A 192 -56.65 4.22 -8.48
N SER A 193 -56.43 4.84 -9.64
CA SER A 193 -56.65 4.16 -10.95
C SER A 193 -55.54 3.18 -11.35
N TYR A 194 -54.41 3.18 -10.64
CA TYR A 194 -53.22 2.33 -10.87
C TYR A 194 -52.61 2.41 -12.28
N THR A 195 -52.97 3.44 -13.05
CA THR A 195 -52.45 3.71 -14.39
C THR A 195 -51.08 4.40 -14.32
N LYS A 196 -50.07 3.83 -14.98
CA LYS A 196 -48.75 4.49 -15.18
C LYS A 196 -48.96 5.77 -16.00
N ILE A 197 -48.58 6.93 -15.43
CA ILE A 197 -48.74 8.26 -16.05
C ILE A 197 -47.48 8.63 -16.84
N PHE A 198 -46.31 8.43 -16.22
CA PHE A 198 -45.01 8.79 -16.75
C PHE A 198 -44.02 7.66 -16.41
N LEU A 199 -43.32 7.16 -17.42
CA LEU A 199 -42.18 6.26 -17.24
C LEU A 199 -40.93 7.12 -17.13
N ILE A 200 -40.16 6.96 -16.05
CA ILE A 200 -39.00 7.81 -15.79
C ILE A 200 -37.82 7.28 -16.62
N PRO A 201 -37.26 8.04 -17.59
CA PRO A 201 -36.15 7.57 -18.41
C PRO A 201 -34.91 7.25 -17.57
N GLY A 202 -34.32 6.08 -17.80
CA GLY A 202 -33.07 5.69 -17.13
C GLY A 202 -33.18 5.20 -15.69
N LEU A 203 -34.30 5.40 -14.97
CA LEU A 203 -34.46 4.90 -13.60
C LEU A 203 -35.26 3.60 -13.54
N TYR A 204 -34.78 2.64 -12.73
CA TYR A 204 -35.42 1.33 -12.55
C TYR A 204 -35.61 0.98 -11.07
N THR A 205 -36.76 0.37 -10.74
CA THR A 205 -37.00 -0.36 -9.47
C THR A 205 -36.48 -1.79 -9.64
N GLY A 206 -35.90 -2.39 -8.61
CA GLY A 206 -35.23 -3.70 -8.72
C GLY A 206 -35.39 -4.55 -7.48
N CYS A 207 -35.02 -5.83 -7.60
CA CYS A 207 -34.99 -6.82 -6.53
C CYS A 207 -34.62 -6.14 -5.20
N TYR A 208 -33.34 -5.78 -5.13
CA TYR A 208 -32.74 -4.91 -4.14
C TYR A 208 -32.54 -3.55 -4.80
N ILE A 209 -32.73 -2.49 -4.02
CA ILE A 209 -32.61 -1.11 -4.50
C ILE A 209 -31.21 -0.85 -5.07
N ILE A 210 -30.15 -1.42 -4.49
CA ILE A 210 -28.79 -1.31 -5.04
C ILE A 210 -28.66 -1.95 -6.44
N GLU A 211 -29.24 -3.13 -6.68
CA GLU A 211 -29.20 -3.77 -8.01
C GLU A 211 -30.06 -3.03 -9.05
N SER A 212 -30.98 -2.17 -8.61
CA SER A 212 -31.79 -1.29 -9.46
C SER A 212 -31.11 0.04 -9.76
N LEU A 213 -30.46 0.62 -8.77
CA LEU A 213 -29.64 1.80 -8.90
C LEU A 213 -28.48 1.53 -9.88
N LEU A 214 -27.75 0.43 -9.69
CA LEU A 214 -26.60 0.06 -10.53
C LEU A 214 -26.95 -0.09 -12.02
N GLN A 215 -28.15 -0.59 -12.33
CA GLN A 215 -28.64 -0.72 -13.71
C GLN A 215 -29.41 0.52 -14.20
N SER A 216 -29.71 1.47 -13.31
CA SER A 216 -30.17 2.79 -13.69
C SER A 216 -29.04 3.59 -14.33
N ASN A 217 -29.40 4.52 -15.21
CA ASN A 217 -28.48 5.41 -15.89
C ASN A 217 -28.85 6.88 -15.66
N LEU A 218 -27.96 7.76 -16.08
CA LEU A 218 -28.04 9.19 -15.77
C LEU A 218 -29.08 9.98 -16.60
N GLN A 219 -29.92 9.33 -17.42
CA GLN A 219 -30.70 10.01 -18.46
C GLN A 219 -31.66 11.07 -17.90
N CYS A 220 -32.45 10.75 -16.87
CA CYS A 220 -33.34 11.72 -16.24
C CYS A 220 -32.57 12.83 -15.48
N PHE A 221 -31.39 12.52 -14.92
CA PHE A 221 -30.59 13.49 -14.18
C PHE A 221 -30.06 14.63 -15.08
N TYR A 222 -29.85 14.37 -16.37
CA TYR A 222 -29.47 15.36 -17.38
C TYR A 222 -30.68 15.99 -18.12
N ASP A 223 -31.91 15.71 -17.71
CA ASP A 223 -33.14 16.18 -18.37
C ASP A 223 -34.06 16.93 -17.38
N GLN A 224 -34.01 18.26 -17.39
CA GLN A 224 -34.85 19.09 -16.53
C GLN A 224 -36.35 18.84 -16.76
N ILE A 225 -36.78 18.45 -17.96
CA ILE A 225 -38.19 18.14 -18.23
C ILE A 225 -38.60 16.87 -17.48
N CYS A 226 -37.69 15.88 -17.37
CA CYS A 226 -37.91 14.70 -16.54
C CYS A 226 -38.04 15.06 -15.05
N ILE A 227 -37.14 15.89 -14.54
CA ILE A 227 -37.09 16.32 -13.13
C ILE A 227 -38.34 17.14 -12.76
N ASP A 228 -38.70 18.12 -13.59
CA ASP A 228 -39.91 18.95 -13.43
C ASP A 228 -41.18 18.08 -13.47
N THR A 229 -41.22 17.08 -14.36
CA THR A 229 -42.34 16.13 -14.47
C THR A 229 -42.46 15.27 -13.21
N ILE A 230 -41.35 14.81 -12.63
CA ILE A 230 -41.35 14.09 -11.35
C ILE A 230 -41.89 14.99 -10.23
N LEU A 231 -41.36 16.21 -10.09
CA LEU A 231 -41.77 17.16 -9.05
C LEU A 231 -43.27 17.51 -9.13
N LEU A 232 -43.75 17.84 -10.35
CA LEU A 232 -45.16 18.09 -10.63
C LEU A 232 -46.05 16.92 -10.17
N TYR A 233 -45.65 15.68 -10.47
CA TYR A 233 -46.43 14.50 -10.12
C TYR A 233 -46.21 13.97 -8.70
N LEU A 234 -45.26 14.48 -7.93
CA LEU A 234 -45.12 14.18 -6.50
C LEU A 234 -46.09 15.00 -5.64
N GLY A 235 -46.39 16.24 -6.04
CA GLY A 235 -47.49 17.02 -5.46
C GLY A 235 -47.32 17.38 -3.97
N SER A 236 -46.08 17.52 -3.49
CA SER A 236 -45.79 18.06 -2.16
C SER A 236 -46.13 19.55 -2.09
N THR A 237 -46.43 20.05 -0.90
CA THR A 237 -46.63 21.49 -0.61
C THR A 237 -45.32 22.26 -0.41
N THR A 238 -44.20 21.56 -0.23
CA THR A 238 -42.86 22.17 -0.21
C THR A 238 -42.34 22.35 -1.64
N LEU A 239 -41.76 23.51 -1.93
CA LEU A 239 -41.03 23.74 -3.19
C LEU A 239 -39.58 23.28 -3.00
N ILE A 240 -39.10 22.36 -3.84
CA ILE A 240 -37.68 22.07 -4.01
C ILE A 240 -37.31 22.35 -5.47
N ASN A 241 -36.25 23.14 -5.66
CA ASN A 241 -35.70 23.47 -6.96
C ASN A 241 -34.54 22.52 -7.27
N ALA A 242 -34.84 21.28 -7.67
CA ALA A 242 -33.80 20.35 -8.12
C ALA A 242 -33.37 20.67 -9.56
N THR A 243 -32.06 20.69 -9.81
CA THR A 243 -31.45 21.15 -11.06
C THR A 243 -30.82 20.01 -11.85
N ALA A 244 -31.04 19.99 -13.17
CA ALA A 244 -30.42 19.01 -14.05
C ALA A 244 -28.90 19.14 -14.07
N LEU A 245 -28.20 18.00 -14.14
CA LEU A 245 -26.74 17.93 -14.22
C LEU A 245 -26.22 18.62 -15.50
N ASP A 246 -25.04 19.22 -15.43
CA ASP A 246 -24.45 19.96 -16.54
C ASP A 246 -23.61 19.01 -17.42
N THR A 247 -24.07 18.78 -18.66
CA THR A 247 -23.36 17.91 -19.61
C THR A 247 -21.96 18.39 -19.99
N SER A 248 -21.60 19.65 -19.69
CA SER A 248 -20.25 20.19 -19.91
C SER A 248 -19.25 19.93 -18.78
N LEU A 249 -19.72 19.47 -17.62
CA LEU A 249 -18.88 19.10 -16.47
C LEU A 249 -18.52 17.60 -16.44
N SER A 250 -19.23 16.77 -17.22
CA SER A 250 -18.94 15.34 -17.37
C SER A 250 -17.85 15.13 -18.41
N ILE A 251 -16.73 14.54 -18.01
CA ILE A 251 -15.55 14.31 -18.88
C ILE A 251 -15.48 12.84 -19.30
N GLN A 252 -15.76 11.94 -18.37
CA GLN A 252 -15.59 10.49 -18.56
C GLN A 252 -16.92 9.78 -18.88
N PHE A 253 -18.07 10.30 -18.42
CA PHE A 253 -19.35 9.60 -18.49
C PHE A 253 -20.37 10.29 -19.41
N LEU A 254 -21.36 9.52 -19.87
CA LEU A 254 -22.45 9.98 -20.73
C LEU A 254 -23.79 9.87 -20.01
N ALA A 255 -24.81 10.59 -20.48
CA ALA A 255 -26.16 10.51 -19.90
C ALA A 255 -26.78 9.10 -19.97
N ASN A 256 -26.27 8.21 -20.83
CA ASN A 256 -26.69 6.80 -20.89
C ASN A 256 -25.75 5.82 -20.15
N SER A 257 -24.68 6.31 -19.51
CA SER A 257 -23.85 5.50 -18.61
C SER A 257 -24.65 5.09 -17.39
N THR A 258 -24.55 3.82 -17.01
CA THR A 258 -25.21 3.28 -15.81
C THR A 258 -24.46 3.70 -14.54
N ILE A 259 -25.13 3.67 -13.39
CA ILE A 259 -24.46 3.90 -12.10
C ILE A 259 -23.40 2.80 -11.84
N ALA A 260 -23.54 1.59 -12.40
CA ALA A 260 -22.47 0.59 -12.41
C ALA A 260 -21.24 1.05 -13.20
N ASP A 261 -21.40 1.55 -14.44
CA ASP A 261 -20.26 2.07 -15.25
C ASP A 261 -19.51 3.19 -14.52
N VAL A 262 -20.24 4.04 -13.77
CA VAL A 262 -19.69 5.12 -12.95
C VAL A 262 -19.00 4.57 -11.68
N LEU A 263 -19.62 3.60 -10.99
CA LEU A 263 -19.09 3.01 -9.76
C LEU A 263 -17.85 2.12 -10.00
N ASP A 264 -17.76 1.45 -11.15
CA ASP A 264 -16.59 0.66 -11.58
C ASP A 264 -15.33 1.51 -11.80
N GLN A 265 -15.46 2.85 -11.71
CA GLN A 265 -14.40 3.85 -11.74
C GLN A 265 -14.32 4.67 -10.44
N LEU A 266 -14.87 4.15 -9.33
CA LEU A 266 -15.06 4.84 -8.06
C LEU A 266 -15.78 6.20 -8.19
N MET A 267 -16.69 6.32 -9.16
CA MET A 267 -17.44 7.56 -9.42
C MET A 267 -16.56 8.80 -9.61
N VAL A 268 -15.29 8.65 -10.03
CA VAL A 268 -14.35 9.75 -10.28
C VAL A 268 -14.35 10.14 -11.77
N GLU A 269 -14.43 11.44 -12.05
CA GLU A 269 -14.30 12.03 -13.40
C GLU A 269 -12.84 12.26 -13.80
N GLU A 270 -12.00 12.68 -12.84
CA GLU A 270 -10.60 12.99 -13.08
C GLU A 270 -9.73 12.71 -11.84
N TRP A 271 -8.62 11.99 -12.07
CA TRP A 271 -7.55 11.77 -11.09
C TRP A 271 -6.39 12.73 -11.37
N ASN A 272 -6.35 13.84 -10.63
CA ASN A 272 -5.31 14.86 -10.74
C ASN A 272 -4.11 14.53 -9.86
N SER A 273 -2.96 14.20 -10.45
CA SER A 273 -1.73 13.90 -9.70
C SER A 273 -0.58 14.84 -10.06
N SER A 274 0.17 15.27 -9.03
CA SER A 274 1.35 16.12 -9.16
C SER A 274 2.50 15.56 -8.30
N SER A 275 3.72 15.58 -8.83
CA SER A 275 4.91 15.04 -8.15
C SER A 275 6.07 16.04 -8.21
N ILE A 276 6.51 16.55 -7.05
CA ILE A 276 7.51 17.61 -6.98
C ILE A 276 8.87 17.01 -6.60
N TYR A 277 9.66 16.70 -7.63
CA TYR A 277 11.01 16.15 -7.46
C TYR A 277 11.95 17.07 -6.66
N GLU A 278 11.72 18.38 -6.71
CA GLU A 278 12.52 19.38 -5.99
C GLU A 278 12.38 19.23 -4.47
N ASN A 279 11.17 18.94 -3.97
CA ASN A 279 10.91 18.65 -2.56
C ASN A 279 11.57 17.34 -2.13
N TYR A 280 11.50 16.30 -2.98
CA TYR A 280 12.21 15.04 -2.74
C TYR A 280 13.73 15.24 -2.65
N TYR A 281 14.29 16.04 -3.56
CA TYR A 281 15.71 16.34 -3.60
C TYR A 281 16.18 17.22 -2.42
N SER A 282 15.36 18.17 -1.96
CA SER A 282 15.67 19.02 -0.81
C SER A 282 15.70 18.22 0.49
N GLU A 283 14.73 17.33 0.72
CA GLU A 283 14.69 16.49 1.94
C GLU A 283 15.78 15.42 1.96
N CYS A 284 16.18 14.88 0.81
CA CYS A 284 17.27 13.91 0.74
C CYS A 284 18.65 14.45 1.16
N GLN A 285 18.83 15.78 1.21
CA GLN A 285 20.07 16.50 1.59
C GLN A 285 21.38 15.76 1.25
N PRO A 286 21.63 15.42 -0.04
CA PRO A 286 22.69 14.49 -0.42
C PRO A 286 24.10 14.99 -0.03
N SER A 287 24.64 14.41 1.04
CA SER A 287 25.91 14.81 1.65
C SER A 287 27.14 14.53 0.77
N ARG A 288 27.03 13.62 -0.22
CA ARG A 288 28.10 13.27 -1.17
C ARG A 288 27.54 12.93 -2.55
N CYS A 289 27.88 13.71 -3.56
CA CYS A 289 27.68 13.34 -4.96
C CYS A 289 28.90 12.55 -5.48
N SER A 290 28.82 11.22 -5.52
CA SER A 290 29.87 10.39 -6.13
C SER A 290 29.71 10.31 -7.65
N TYR A 291 30.50 11.09 -8.39
CA TYR A 291 30.52 11.08 -9.85
C TYR A 291 31.76 10.35 -10.37
N THR A 292 31.58 9.16 -10.95
CA THR A 292 32.68 8.45 -11.62
C THR A 292 33.03 9.15 -12.93
N VAL A 293 33.97 10.09 -12.88
CA VAL A 293 34.62 10.61 -14.09
C VAL A 293 35.42 9.47 -14.70
N THR A 294 34.83 8.76 -15.66
CA THR A 294 35.58 7.95 -16.62
C THR A 294 36.32 8.90 -17.55
N SER A 295 37.36 9.56 -17.03
CA SER A 295 38.29 10.31 -17.84
C SER A 295 38.91 9.32 -18.81
N LYS A 296 38.61 9.47 -20.10
CA LYS A 296 39.35 8.76 -21.13
C LYS A 296 40.83 9.05 -20.87
N ASN A 297 41.64 7.99 -20.77
CA ASN A 297 43.08 8.12 -20.60
C ASN A 297 43.61 9.19 -21.57
N SER A 298 44.50 10.07 -21.08
CA SER A 298 45.09 11.17 -21.86
C SER A 298 45.39 10.73 -23.30
N VAL A 299 45.14 11.60 -24.28
CA VAL A 299 45.19 11.30 -25.73
C VAL A 299 46.43 10.47 -26.15
N ILE A 300 47.56 10.67 -25.45
CA ILE A 300 48.79 9.88 -25.51
C ILE A 300 48.53 8.36 -25.46
N TYR A 301 47.71 7.87 -24.53
CA TYR A 301 47.35 6.45 -24.38
C TYR A 301 46.50 5.95 -25.56
N ILE A 302 45.53 6.76 -26.01
CA ILE A 302 44.65 6.42 -27.14
C ILE A 302 45.45 6.30 -28.45
N VAL A 303 46.39 7.23 -28.69
CA VAL A 303 47.30 7.18 -29.84
C VAL A 303 48.17 5.92 -29.81
N THR A 304 48.70 5.52 -28.63
CA THR A 304 49.47 4.28 -28.52
C THR A 304 48.64 3.00 -28.70
N THR A 305 47.36 3.00 -28.34
CA THR A 305 46.48 1.82 -28.52
C THR A 305 45.98 1.68 -29.96
N LEU A 306 45.64 2.78 -30.64
CA LEU A 306 45.10 2.77 -32.01
C LEU A 306 46.03 2.13 -33.04
N ILE A 307 47.36 2.27 -32.88
CA ILE A 307 48.35 1.70 -33.82
C ILE A 307 48.36 0.15 -33.78
N GLY A 308 47.90 -0.47 -32.69
CA GLY A 308 47.86 -1.93 -32.53
C GLY A 308 46.62 -2.63 -33.09
N LEU A 309 45.59 -1.91 -33.52
CA LEU A 309 44.24 -2.48 -33.76
C LEU A 309 43.65 -2.20 -35.17
N VAL A 310 44.50 -1.88 -36.15
CA VAL A 310 44.10 -1.66 -37.55
C VAL A 310 44.31 -2.90 -38.45
N GLY A 311 44.98 -3.94 -37.96
CA GLY A 311 45.21 -5.20 -38.70
C GLY A 311 44.02 -6.17 -38.78
N GLY A 312 42.85 -5.80 -38.25
CA GLY A 312 41.65 -6.66 -38.12
C GLY A 312 40.38 -6.08 -38.74
N LEU A 313 40.50 -5.17 -39.71
CA LEU A 313 39.37 -4.64 -40.47
C LEU A 313 39.00 -5.59 -41.64
N ILE A 314 37.75 -5.52 -42.11
CA ILE A 314 37.27 -6.10 -43.39
C ILE A 314 37.29 -7.65 -43.48
N THR A 315 36.27 -8.34 -42.94
CA THR A 315 35.83 -9.62 -43.57
C THR A 315 34.37 -9.99 -43.34
N VAL A 316 33.81 -9.83 -42.13
CA VAL A 316 32.50 -10.42 -41.75
C VAL A 316 31.36 -9.39 -41.61
N MET A 317 31.29 -8.43 -42.53
CA MET A 317 30.06 -7.66 -42.79
C MET A 317 29.81 -7.54 -44.29
N LYS A 318 29.11 -8.54 -44.85
CA LYS A 318 28.16 -8.44 -45.98
C LYS A 318 27.65 -9.82 -46.41
N LEU A 319 26.55 -10.29 -45.81
CA LEU A 319 25.66 -11.23 -46.50
C LEU A 319 24.21 -11.15 -45.99
N MET A 320 23.35 -10.63 -46.87
CA MET A 320 21.89 -10.84 -46.96
C MET A 320 20.98 -10.47 -45.79
N VAL A 321 20.75 -9.16 -45.69
CA VAL A 321 19.37 -8.62 -45.69
C VAL A 321 18.84 -8.71 -47.14
N PRO A 322 17.54 -8.98 -47.44
CA PRO A 322 16.51 -9.78 -46.76
C PRO A 322 15.81 -10.78 -47.72
N MET A 323 14.77 -11.52 -47.27
CA MET A 323 13.68 -11.98 -48.16
C MET A 323 12.33 -12.17 -47.46
N LEU A 324 11.28 -11.60 -48.06
CA LEU A 324 9.86 -12.03 -48.12
C LEU A 324 9.23 -12.65 -46.84
N VAL A 325 8.28 -12.06 -46.12
CA VAL A 325 7.04 -11.34 -46.52
C VAL A 325 6.16 -12.13 -47.51
N LYS A 326 5.07 -12.80 -47.04
CA LYS A 326 3.63 -12.44 -47.23
C LYS A 326 2.65 -13.56 -46.80
N VAL A 327 1.33 -13.22 -46.75
CA VAL A 327 0.12 -14.09 -46.61
C VAL A 327 -0.08 -14.69 -45.19
N ALA A 328 -1.04 -14.32 -44.32
CA ALA A 328 -2.53 -14.16 -44.39
C ALA A 328 -3.31 -15.50 -44.18
N ARG A 329 -4.58 -15.59 -43.69
CA ARG A 329 -5.71 -14.62 -43.52
C ARG A 329 -6.89 -15.26 -42.71
N LYS A 330 -7.84 -14.45 -42.19
CA LYS A 330 -9.29 -14.76 -41.87
C LYS A 330 -9.64 -15.67 -40.64
N ARG A 331 -10.87 -15.66 -40.04
CA ARG A 331 -11.98 -14.65 -39.81
C ARG A 331 -13.18 -15.25 -38.97
N ILE A 332 -13.71 -14.49 -37.98
CA ILE A 332 -15.15 -14.22 -37.59
C ILE A 332 -16.09 -15.34 -37.04
N TYR A 333 -16.93 -15.01 -36.01
CA TYR A 333 -18.36 -15.38 -35.68
C TYR A 333 -18.63 -15.64 -34.15
N LYS A 334 -19.81 -15.46 -33.49
CA LYS A 334 -21.08 -14.69 -33.71
C LYS A 334 -22.09 -14.73 -32.50
N GLU A 335 -22.41 -13.58 -31.86
CA GLU A 335 -23.71 -13.18 -31.17
C GLU A 335 -24.34 -14.04 -30.00
N VAL A 336 -25.33 -13.62 -29.16
CA VAL A 336 -25.81 -12.30 -28.58
C VAL A 336 -26.99 -12.49 -27.55
N LYS A 337 -27.24 -11.52 -26.62
CA LYS A 337 -28.50 -11.23 -25.80
C LYS A 337 -28.93 -12.22 -24.65
N THR A 338 -29.79 -11.93 -23.63
CA THR A 338 -30.31 -10.72 -22.87
C THR A 338 -31.15 -11.12 -21.62
N GLY A 339 -31.08 -10.35 -20.51
CA GLY A 339 -32.17 -10.01 -19.53
C GLY A 339 -32.82 -11.09 -18.63
N THR A 340 -33.80 -10.83 -17.71
CA THR A 340 -34.18 -9.65 -16.86
C THR A 340 -35.39 -9.96 -15.92
N GLU A 341 -35.47 -9.40 -14.67
CA GLU A 341 -36.66 -8.98 -13.80
C GLU A 341 -37.70 -9.96 -13.03
N TYR A 342 -37.95 -10.29 -11.70
CA TYR A 342 -37.90 -9.70 -10.31
C TYR A 342 -38.56 -10.61 -9.14
N TYR A 343 -38.61 -10.27 -7.82
CA TYR A 343 -38.81 -11.07 -6.52
C TYR A 343 -40.28 -11.39 -6.06
N PRO A 344 -40.91 -11.55 -4.81
CA PRO A 344 -40.63 -11.44 -3.31
C PRO A 344 -41.37 -12.62 -2.37
N ASN A 345 -41.73 -12.91 -1.01
CA ASN A 345 -41.61 -12.58 0.53
C ASN A 345 -40.98 -13.59 1.60
N VAL A 346 -40.84 -13.16 2.89
CA VAL A 346 -40.87 -13.80 4.29
C VAL A 346 -41.20 -12.72 5.37
N LEU A 347 -41.60 -12.91 6.65
CA LEU A 347 -42.89 -13.35 7.27
C LEU A 347 -43.41 -12.32 8.34
N VAL A 348 -44.50 -12.61 9.07
CA VAL A 348 -44.72 -12.21 10.49
C VAL A 348 -44.30 -13.44 11.29
N PHE A 349 -43.33 -13.27 12.20
CA PHE A 349 -42.45 -14.37 12.56
C PHE A 349 -42.85 -15.06 13.87
N TYR A 350 -43.18 -16.35 13.76
CA TYR A 350 -42.97 -17.27 14.87
C TYR A 350 -41.47 -17.55 15.04
N GLN A 351 -41.02 -17.74 16.28
CA GLN A 351 -39.64 -18.10 16.57
C GLN A 351 -39.29 -19.46 15.96
N GLN A 352 -38.52 -19.46 14.87
CA GLN A 352 -38.01 -20.68 14.27
C GLN A 352 -37.04 -21.36 15.26
N SER A 353 -37.22 -22.65 15.45
CA SER A 353 -36.31 -23.51 16.22
C SER A 353 -35.89 -24.73 15.41
N TYR A 354 -34.72 -25.25 15.75
CA TYR A 354 -34.13 -26.45 15.15
C TYR A 354 -33.73 -27.39 16.30
N GLY A 355 -34.64 -28.34 16.60
CA GLY A 355 -34.58 -29.10 17.84
C GLY A 355 -34.70 -28.16 19.05
N ASN A 356 -33.78 -28.30 20.01
CA ASN A 356 -33.75 -27.45 21.22
C ASN A 356 -33.06 -26.08 21.00
N CYS A 357 -32.60 -25.78 19.79
CA CYS A 357 -31.84 -24.57 19.48
C CYS A 357 -32.75 -23.50 18.84
N SER A 358 -32.75 -22.28 19.37
CA SER A 358 -33.62 -21.17 18.94
C SER A 358 -32.91 -20.16 18.04
N CYS A 359 -33.51 -19.79 16.92
CA CYS A 359 -33.01 -18.70 16.07
C CYS A 359 -33.07 -17.31 16.71
N TYR A 360 -33.81 -17.16 17.81
CA TYR A 360 -33.83 -15.93 18.59
C TYR A 360 -32.57 -15.79 19.45
N SER A 361 -32.03 -16.89 20.01
CA SER A 361 -30.86 -16.85 20.89
C SER A 361 -29.54 -17.23 20.21
N SER A 362 -29.56 -17.96 19.09
CA SER A 362 -28.35 -18.26 18.32
C SER A 362 -28.56 -18.30 16.80
N ALA A 363 -27.67 -17.60 16.09
CA ALA A 363 -27.57 -17.62 14.63
C ALA A 363 -27.02 -18.94 14.04
N THR A 364 -26.50 -19.84 14.87
CA THR A 364 -25.84 -21.10 14.41
C THR A 364 -26.76 -22.32 14.43
N CYS A 365 -27.99 -22.21 14.94
CA CYS A 365 -28.92 -23.34 15.00
C CYS A 365 -29.27 -23.87 13.59
N SER A 366 -29.22 -25.19 13.45
CA SER A 366 -29.53 -25.90 12.20
C SER A 366 -30.02 -27.33 12.45
N SER A 367 -30.57 -27.95 11.41
CA SER A 367 -30.89 -29.37 11.35
C SER A 367 -30.60 -29.93 9.96
N ALA A 368 -30.42 -31.25 9.86
CA ALA A 368 -30.21 -31.91 8.57
C ALA A 368 -31.42 -31.71 7.64
N SER A 369 -31.16 -31.31 6.39
CA SER A 369 -32.14 -30.72 5.48
C SER A 369 -33.23 -31.71 5.05
N PRO A 370 -34.51 -31.48 5.39
CA PRO A 370 -35.61 -32.40 5.13
C PRO A 370 -36.41 -32.05 3.87
N ILE A 371 -36.88 -33.08 3.16
CA ILE A 371 -37.94 -33.01 2.16
C ILE A 371 -39.21 -33.63 2.78
N TYR A 372 -40.30 -32.85 2.81
CA TYR A 372 -41.59 -33.26 3.34
C TYR A 372 -42.62 -33.48 2.22
N ASP A 373 -43.59 -34.35 2.48
CA ASP A 373 -44.85 -34.38 1.73
C ASP A 373 -45.67 -33.14 2.10
N LEU A 374 -45.78 -32.17 1.19
CA LEU A 374 -46.47 -30.90 1.43
C LEU A 374 -47.97 -31.03 1.71
N VAL A 375 -48.58 -32.20 1.47
CA VAL A 375 -50.00 -32.48 1.73
C VAL A 375 -50.19 -33.24 3.06
N LYS A 376 -49.20 -34.04 3.48
CA LYS A 376 -49.28 -34.88 4.70
C LYS A 376 -48.40 -34.43 5.87
N GLY A 377 -47.47 -33.51 5.65
CA GLY A 377 -46.45 -33.11 6.64
C GLY A 377 -45.41 -34.19 6.95
N THR A 378 -45.45 -35.36 6.29
CA THR A 378 -44.57 -36.50 6.59
C THR A 378 -43.20 -36.36 5.95
N LEU A 379 -42.13 -36.63 6.70
CA LEU A 379 -40.76 -36.66 6.19
C LEU A 379 -40.60 -37.74 5.11
N LEU A 380 -40.16 -37.34 3.92
CA LEU A 380 -39.91 -38.24 2.79
C LEU A 380 -38.43 -38.61 2.66
N PHE A 381 -37.54 -37.65 2.89
CA PHE A 381 -36.09 -37.82 2.78
C PHE A 381 -35.35 -36.73 3.56
N THR A 382 -34.26 -37.08 4.24
CA THR A 382 -33.28 -36.11 4.75
C THR A 382 -32.05 -36.18 3.84
N VAL A 383 -31.58 -35.05 3.33
CA VAL A 383 -30.49 -35.01 2.36
C VAL A 383 -29.13 -35.14 3.07
N PRO A 384 -28.35 -36.22 2.84
CA PRO A 384 -27.07 -36.43 3.51
C PRO A 384 -26.09 -35.28 3.28
N GLY A 385 -25.50 -34.78 4.36
CA GLY A 385 -24.52 -33.69 4.33
C GLY A 385 -25.11 -32.28 4.29
N LEU A 386 -26.36 -32.08 3.85
CA LEU A 386 -26.98 -30.76 3.81
C LEU A 386 -27.73 -30.42 5.10
N TYR A 387 -27.63 -29.17 5.50
CA TYR A 387 -28.31 -28.59 6.66
C TYR A 387 -29.16 -27.38 6.26
N THR A 388 -30.23 -27.13 7.01
CA THR A 388 -31.02 -25.90 6.98
C THR A 388 -30.99 -25.28 8.38
N GLY A 389 -31.06 -23.96 8.49
CA GLY A 389 -30.85 -23.25 9.75
C GLY A 389 -31.31 -21.80 9.71
N CYS A 390 -31.04 -21.06 10.77
CA CYS A 390 -31.53 -19.68 10.95
C CYS A 390 -31.05 -18.70 9.87
N TYR A 391 -29.84 -18.90 9.38
CA TYR A 391 -29.25 -18.14 8.27
C TYR A 391 -28.73 -19.12 7.23
N ILE A 392 -29.17 -18.96 5.98
CA ILE A 392 -28.85 -19.86 4.86
C ILE A 392 -27.34 -20.06 4.74
N ILE A 393 -26.55 -18.98 4.83
CA ILE A 393 -25.08 -19.07 4.78
C ILE A 393 -24.48 -19.81 6.00
N LYS A 394 -25.04 -19.68 7.21
CA LYS A 394 -24.53 -20.43 8.38
C LYS A 394 -24.81 -21.92 8.27
N SER A 395 -26.01 -22.33 7.84
CA SER A 395 -26.31 -23.75 7.57
C SER A 395 -25.58 -24.29 6.35
N LEU A 396 -25.30 -23.47 5.34
CA LEU A 396 -24.46 -23.84 4.20
C LEU A 396 -23.02 -24.12 4.64
N LEU A 397 -22.41 -23.24 5.44
CA LEU A 397 -21.05 -23.42 5.96
C LEU A 397 -20.92 -24.67 6.85
N GLN A 398 -21.97 -25.05 7.57
CA GLN A 398 -22.04 -26.30 8.34
C GLN A 398 -22.33 -27.56 7.48
N SER A 399 -22.84 -27.37 6.26
CA SER A 399 -23.13 -28.47 5.33
C SER A 399 -21.85 -29.01 4.70
N ASN A 400 -21.90 -30.23 4.17
CA ASN A 400 -20.87 -30.83 3.33
C ASN A 400 -21.47 -31.39 2.02
N LEU A 401 -20.62 -31.86 1.12
CA LEU A 401 -21.00 -32.28 -0.23
C LEU A 401 -21.37 -33.78 -0.35
N GLN A 402 -21.58 -34.50 0.75
CA GLN A 402 -21.73 -35.96 0.77
C GLN A 402 -22.75 -36.50 -0.26
N CYS A 403 -23.94 -35.89 -0.37
CA CYS A 403 -24.95 -36.33 -1.35
C CYS A 403 -24.53 -36.11 -2.81
N PHE A 404 -23.77 -35.04 -3.11
CA PHE A 404 -23.30 -34.73 -4.47
C PHE A 404 -22.22 -35.69 -4.97
N TYR A 405 -21.60 -36.43 -4.04
CA TYR A 405 -20.67 -37.52 -4.30
C TYR A 405 -21.35 -38.90 -4.40
N ASP A 406 -22.69 -38.98 -4.46
CA ASP A 406 -23.43 -40.24 -4.69
C ASP A 406 -24.55 -40.04 -5.71
N GLN A 407 -24.42 -40.69 -6.88
CA GLN A 407 -25.44 -40.66 -7.92
C GLN A 407 -26.79 -41.22 -7.43
N THR A 408 -26.79 -42.16 -6.48
CA THR A 408 -28.02 -42.70 -5.87
C THR A 408 -28.75 -41.61 -5.09
N CYS A 409 -28.01 -40.81 -4.33
CA CYS A 409 -28.52 -39.66 -3.59
C CYS A 409 -29.05 -38.57 -4.53
N ILE A 410 -28.31 -38.22 -5.59
CA ILE A 410 -28.76 -37.25 -6.61
C ILE A 410 -30.03 -37.75 -7.32
N ASN A 411 -30.07 -38.99 -7.79
CA ASN A 411 -31.24 -39.56 -8.46
C ASN A 411 -32.46 -39.56 -7.53
N LYS A 412 -32.27 -39.87 -6.24
CA LYS A 412 -33.34 -39.79 -5.24
C LYS A 412 -33.79 -38.34 -5.00
N LEU A 413 -32.87 -37.39 -4.90
CA LEU A 413 -33.18 -35.97 -4.77
C LEU A 413 -34.02 -35.47 -5.96
N GLN A 414 -33.61 -35.81 -7.18
CA GLN A 414 -34.33 -35.49 -8.41
C GLN A 414 -35.74 -36.07 -8.45
N SER A 415 -35.97 -37.25 -7.87
CA SER A 415 -37.30 -37.89 -7.85
C SER A 415 -38.39 -37.10 -7.09
N TYR A 416 -38.00 -36.14 -6.24
CA TYR A 416 -38.93 -35.25 -5.53
C TYR A 416 -39.20 -33.92 -6.27
N PHE A 417 -38.46 -33.60 -7.33
CA PHE A 417 -38.64 -32.34 -8.07
C PHE A 417 -39.46 -32.55 -9.35
N VAL A 418 -40.62 -31.91 -9.42
CA VAL A 418 -41.49 -31.92 -10.62
C VAL A 418 -40.97 -30.92 -11.65
N VAL A 419 -39.83 -31.25 -12.28
CA VAL A 419 -39.20 -30.42 -13.31
C VAL A 419 -39.74 -30.81 -14.70
N SER A 420 -40.14 -29.82 -15.51
CA SER A 420 -40.61 -30.03 -16.88
C SER A 420 -39.49 -30.40 -17.88
N SER A 421 -38.24 -30.41 -17.44
CA SER A 421 -37.07 -30.90 -18.16
C SER A 421 -36.20 -31.75 -17.23
N VAL A 422 -35.80 -32.95 -17.69
CA VAL A 422 -34.90 -33.81 -16.92
C VAL A 422 -33.47 -33.27 -17.07
N MET A 423 -33.01 -32.53 -16.06
CA MET A 423 -31.61 -32.11 -15.98
C MET A 423 -30.73 -33.34 -15.70
N ASN A 424 -29.82 -33.67 -16.61
CA ASN A 424 -28.88 -34.76 -16.44
C ASN A 424 -27.75 -34.33 -15.50
N VAL A 425 -27.88 -34.61 -14.20
CA VAL A 425 -26.91 -34.22 -13.16
C VAL A 425 -26.09 -35.45 -12.75
N THR A 426 -24.80 -35.42 -13.05
CA THR A 426 -23.85 -36.46 -12.63
C THR A 426 -23.24 -36.14 -11.27
N ALA A 427 -22.94 -37.17 -10.48
CA ALA A 427 -22.19 -37.04 -9.24
C ALA A 427 -20.76 -36.48 -9.46
N LEU A 428 -20.23 -35.82 -8.45
CA LEU A 428 -18.86 -35.31 -8.41
C LEU A 428 -17.83 -36.46 -8.42
N ASP A 429 -16.73 -36.26 -9.15
CA ASP A 429 -15.69 -37.28 -9.29
C ASP A 429 -14.79 -37.34 -8.04
N LYS A 430 -14.82 -38.47 -7.35
CA LYS A 430 -14.04 -38.75 -6.14
C LYS A 430 -12.54 -38.86 -6.38
N SER A 431 -12.11 -38.99 -7.63
CA SER A 431 -10.69 -39.08 -8.02
C SER A 431 -10.03 -37.73 -8.31
N LEU A 432 -10.82 -36.65 -8.41
CA LEU A 432 -10.33 -35.30 -8.66
C LEU A 432 -10.13 -34.46 -7.40
N SER A 433 -10.74 -34.84 -6.27
CA SER A 433 -10.51 -34.19 -4.98
C SER A 433 -9.28 -34.78 -4.31
N THR A 434 -8.28 -33.95 -4.05
CA THR A 434 -6.95 -34.33 -3.55
C THR A 434 -6.68 -33.81 -2.15
N HIS A 435 -7.39 -32.76 -1.74
CA HIS A 435 -7.18 -32.02 -0.51
C HIS A 435 -8.36 -32.18 0.47
N PHE A 436 -9.61 -32.11 0.00
CA PHE A 436 -10.79 -32.13 0.85
C PHE A 436 -11.43 -33.52 0.95
N LEU A 437 -12.15 -33.78 2.05
CA LEU A 437 -12.92 -35.01 2.21
C LEU A 437 -14.39 -34.78 1.83
N GLN A 438 -15.09 -35.84 1.41
CA GLN A 438 -16.51 -35.77 1.02
C GLN A 438 -17.43 -35.28 2.17
N ASN A 439 -16.95 -35.36 3.42
CA ASN A 439 -17.59 -34.87 4.63
C ASN A 439 -16.97 -33.60 5.23
N SER A 440 -15.91 -33.02 4.62
CA SER A 440 -15.42 -31.69 4.98
C SER A 440 -16.53 -30.67 4.79
N THR A 441 -16.71 -29.77 5.75
CA THR A 441 -17.77 -28.76 5.66
C THR A 441 -17.43 -27.72 4.60
N ILE A 442 -18.44 -27.07 4.03
CA ILE A 442 -18.26 -25.97 3.08
C ILE A 442 -17.52 -24.80 3.76
N GLY A 443 -17.61 -24.67 5.09
CA GLY A 443 -16.75 -23.80 5.88
C GLY A 443 -15.27 -24.18 5.80
N ASP A 444 -14.92 -25.46 6.04
CA ASP A 444 -13.53 -25.94 5.93
C ASP A 444 -12.95 -25.75 4.53
N VAL A 445 -13.77 -25.98 3.50
CA VAL A 445 -13.41 -25.82 2.09
C VAL A 445 -13.25 -24.33 1.72
N LEU A 446 -14.17 -23.46 2.18
CA LEU A 446 -14.11 -22.01 1.93
C LEU A 446 -12.95 -21.32 2.67
N ASN A 447 -12.63 -21.76 3.90
CA ASN A 447 -11.47 -21.27 4.67
C ASN A 447 -10.14 -21.49 3.93
N GLN A 448 -10.11 -22.42 2.97
CA GLN A 448 -8.96 -22.68 2.08
C GLN A 448 -9.27 -22.28 0.62
N LEU A 449 -10.13 -21.26 0.44
CA LEU A 449 -10.53 -20.64 -0.83
C LEU A 449 -11.13 -21.61 -1.86
N MET A 450 -11.59 -22.79 -1.42
CA MET A 450 -12.07 -23.89 -2.27
C MET A 450 -11.01 -24.43 -3.26
N VAL A 451 -9.71 -24.28 -2.96
CA VAL A 451 -8.62 -24.71 -3.86
C VAL A 451 -8.09 -26.11 -3.48
N GLU A 452 -8.16 -27.03 -4.43
CA GLU A 452 -7.59 -28.39 -4.32
C GLU A 452 -6.07 -28.39 -4.52
N GLU A 453 -5.52 -27.64 -5.49
CA GLU A 453 -4.08 -27.56 -5.75
C GLU A 453 -3.62 -26.18 -6.25
N TRP A 454 -2.50 -25.68 -5.72
CA TRP A 454 -1.83 -24.45 -6.17
C TRP A 454 -0.62 -24.76 -7.06
N ASN A 455 -0.81 -24.81 -8.38
CA ASN A 455 0.29 -25.03 -9.33
C ASN A 455 1.11 -23.74 -9.53
N SER A 456 2.16 -23.56 -8.72
CA SER A 456 3.06 -22.41 -8.79
C SER A 456 4.25 -22.67 -9.74
N SER A 457 4.53 -21.72 -10.64
CA SER A 457 5.67 -21.79 -11.57
C SER A 457 6.43 -20.46 -11.63
N SER A 458 7.62 -20.43 -11.03
CA SER A 458 8.50 -19.26 -11.02
C SER A 458 9.39 -19.24 -12.28
N ILE A 459 8.96 -18.53 -13.33
CA ILE A 459 9.68 -18.44 -14.61
C ILE A 459 10.71 -17.31 -14.55
N TYR A 460 11.98 -17.65 -14.26
CA TYR A 460 13.06 -16.68 -14.12
C TYR A 460 13.34 -15.91 -15.43
N GLU A 461 13.29 -16.57 -16.59
CA GLU A 461 13.41 -15.93 -17.90
C GLU A 461 12.44 -14.75 -18.08
N ASN A 462 11.17 -14.89 -17.67
CA ASN A 462 10.18 -13.82 -17.77
C ASN A 462 10.61 -12.63 -16.89
N TYR A 463 10.91 -12.89 -15.62
CA TYR A 463 11.41 -11.87 -14.68
C TYR A 463 12.66 -11.14 -15.22
N TYR A 464 13.63 -11.88 -15.75
CA TYR A 464 14.87 -11.31 -16.29
C TYR A 464 14.61 -10.49 -17.58
N SER A 465 13.67 -10.93 -18.42
CA SER A 465 13.27 -10.24 -19.66
C SER A 465 12.49 -8.94 -19.41
N GLU A 466 11.74 -8.85 -18.31
CA GLU A 466 11.07 -7.61 -17.86
C GLU A 466 12.05 -6.69 -17.10
N CYS A 467 12.94 -7.26 -16.29
CA CYS A 467 13.93 -6.50 -15.50
C CYS A 467 14.94 -5.74 -16.37
N GLN A 468 15.22 -6.22 -17.59
CA GLN A 468 16.10 -5.60 -18.60
C GLN A 468 17.36 -4.94 -18.01
N PRO A 469 18.21 -5.68 -17.28
CA PRO A 469 19.29 -5.11 -16.47
C PRO A 469 20.30 -4.30 -17.30
N SER A 470 20.14 -2.98 -17.29
CA SER A 470 20.84 -2.06 -18.20
C SER A 470 22.37 -2.09 -18.10
N ARG A 471 22.91 -2.48 -16.94
CA ARG A 471 24.34 -2.76 -16.70
C ARG A 471 24.51 -3.81 -15.62
N CYS A 472 25.32 -4.84 -15.90
CA CYS A 472 25.89 -5.70 -14.86
C CYS A 472 27.32 -5.25 -14.52
N SER A 473 27.69 -5.27 -13.25
CA SER A 473 29.06 -5.05 -12.77
C SER A 473 29.60 -6.33 -12.13
N TYR A 474 30.91 -6.58 -12.27
CA TYR A 474 31.57 -7.74 -11.68
C TYR A 474 33.02 -7.38 -11.30
N THR A 475 33.43 -7.77 -10.10
CA THR A 475 34.71 -7.33 -9.51
C THR A 475 35.80 -8.35 -9.77
N VAL A 476 36.51 -8.22 -10.89
CA VAL A 476 37.68 -9.07 -11.17
C VAL A 476 38.90 -8.59 -10.38
N ALA A 477 39.37 -9.42 -9.45
CA ALA A 477 40.67 -9.24 -8.80
C ALA A 477 41.81 -9.53 -9.79
N THR A 478 42.03 -8.62 -10.75
CA THR A 478 43.09 -8.76 -11.75
C THR A 478 44.46 -8.62 -11.09
N LYS A 479 45.40 -9.51 -11.44
CA LYS A 479 46.82 -9.30 -11.15
C LYS A 479 47.30 -8.08 -11.92
N ASN A 480 48.24 -7.32 -11.34
CA ASN A 480 48.87 -6.15 -11.98
C ASN A 480 49.19 -6.45 -13.45
N SER A 481 48.75 -5.58 -14.36
CA SER A 481 48.84 -5.87 -15.80
C SER A 481 50.28 -6.11 -16.23
N VAL A 482 50.48 -6.94 -17.26
CA VAL A 482 51.84 -7.22 -17.79
C VAL A 482 52.55 -5.92 -18.18
N ILE A 483 51.81 -4.93 -18.70
CA ILE A 483 52.33 -3.58 -18.99
C ILE A 483 52.80 -2.88 -17.70
N TYR A 484 52.02 -2.90 -16.62
CA TYR A 484 52.42 -2.34 -15.32
C TYR A 484 53.69 -3.05 -14.79
N ILE A 485 53.67 -4.39 -14.71
CA ILE A 485 54.82 -5.17 -14.23
C ILE A 485 56.08 -4.88 -15.05
N VAL A 486 55.99 -4.87 -16.38
CA VAL A 486 57.12 -4.60 -17.28
C VAL A 486 57.60 -3.15 -17.17
N THR A 487 56.71 -2.16 -17.08
CA THR A 487 57.10 -0.74 -16.92
C THR A 487 57.71 -0.46 -15.55
N THR A 488 57.21 -1.06 -14.47
CA THR A 488 57.83 -1.01 -13.15
C THR A 488 59.20 -1.69 -13.13
N LEU A 489 59.35 -2.85 -13.78
CA LEU A 489 60.65 -3.52 -13.95
C LEU A 489 61.64 -2.67 -14.75
N ILE A 490 61.22 -2.09 -15.88
CA ILE A 490 62.06 -1.19 -16.70
C ILE A 490 62.44 0.07 -15.90
N GLY A 491 61.53 0.63 -15.11
CA GLY A 491 61.81 1.76 -14.21
C GLY A 491 62.84 1.41 -13.14
N LEU A 492 62.67 0.28 -12.45
CA LEU A 492 63.61 -0.21 -11.43
C LEU A 492 64.98 -0.55 -12.03
N VAL A 493 65.03 -1.27 -13.14
CA VAL A 493 66.28 -1.63 -13.83
C VAL A 493 66.98 -0.38 -14.39
N GLY A 494 66.25 0.55 -14.99
CA GLY A 494 66.79 1.83 -15.48
C GLY A 494 67.33 2.72 -14.36
N GLY A 495 66.61 2.81 -13.23
CA GLY A 495 67.06 3.47 -12.01
C GLY A 495 68.32 2.83 -11.44
N LEU A 496 68.30 1.50 -11.23
CA LEU A 496 69.41 0.73 -10.67
C LEU A 496 70.68 0.81 -11.54
N ILE A 497 70.58 0.65 -12.86
CA ILE A 497 71.71 0.81 -13.79
C ILE A 497 72.26 2.25 -13.73
N THR A 498 71.39 3.25 -13.57
CA THR A 498 71.82 4.65 -13.49
C THR A 498 72.54 4.95 -12.16
N VAL A 499 72.03 4.44 -11.04
CA VAL A 499 72.70 4.53 -9.72
C VAL A 499 74.05 3.79 -9.75
N LEU A 500 74.10 2.57 -10.29
CA LEU A 500 75.35 1.82 -10.46
C LEU A 500 76.37 2.58 -11.30
N LYS A 501 75.96 3.22 -12.41
CA LYS A 501 76.87 4.05 -13.24
C LYS A 501 77.46 5.26 -12.51
N PHE A 502 76.81 5.79 -11.47
CA PHE A 502 77.38 6.83 -10.59
C PHE A 502 78.21 6.26 -9.43
N VAL A 503 77.73 5.20 -8.78
CA VAL A 503 78.33 4.65 -7.55
C VAL A 503 79.55 3.77 -7.83
N VAL A 504 79.54 2.98 -8.91
CA VAL A 504 80.64 2.04 -9.24
C VAL A 504 81.99 2.76 -9.49
N PRO A 505 82.08 3.88 -10.24
CA PRO A 505 83.34 4.63 -10.37
C PRO A 505 83.87 5.17 -9.03
N TYR A 506 82.97 5.55 -8.11
CA TYR A 506 83.32 6.04 -6.78
C TYR A 506 83.80 4.91 -5.86
N LEU A 507 83.13 3.76 -5.87
CA LEU A 507 83.59 2.55 -5.17
C LEU A 507 84.94 2.05 -5.73
N ILE A 508 85.11 2.01 -7.06
CA ILE A 508 86.38 1.61 -7.68
C ILE A 508 87.53 2.55 -7.30
N THR A 509 87.28 3.86 -7.16
CA THR A 509 88.32 4.82 -6.72
C THR A 509 88.61 4.71 -5.21
N LEU A 510 87.61 4.46 -4.36
CA LEU A 510 87.82 4.13 -2.95
C LEU A 510 88.62 2.82 -2.76
N ILE A 511 88.30 1.77 -3.52
CA ILE A 511 88.99 0.48 -3.48
C ILE A 511 90.43 0.60 -4.00
N ARG A 512 90.65 1.32 -5.10
CA ARG A 512 92.02 1.61 -5.61
C ARG A 512 92.82 2.49 -4.65
N GLY A 513 92.17 3.38 -3.90
CA GLY A 513 92.80 4.23 -2.88
C GLY A 513 93.50 3.44 -1.76
N LYS A 514 93.02 2.24 -1.42
CA LYS A 514 93.62 1.40 -0.36
C LYS A 514 94.90 0.66 -0.76
N LYS A 515 95.43 0.81 -1.98
CA LYS A 515 96.69 0.15 -2.43
C LYS A 515 97.90 1.08 -2.66
N LYS A 516 97.82 2.36 -2.27
CA LYS A 516 99.00 3.26 -2.19
C LYS A 516 98.90 4.18 -0.96
N PHE A 517 99.23 3.67 0.22
CA PHE A 517 99.51 4.51 1.40
C PHE A 517 100.45 3.81 2.40
N GLN A 518 101.76 4.02 2.26
CA GLN A 518 102.75 3.52 3.22
C GLN A 518 104.00 4.43 3.21
N ARG A 519 104.10 5.31 4.23
CA ARG A 519 105.08 6.41 4.40
C ARG A 519 104.98 7.47 3.27
N VAL A 520 105.15 8.77 3.52
CA VAL A 520 105.85 9.50 4.59
C VAL A 520 104.89 10.37 5.43
N GLU A 521 105.26 10.65 6.68
CA GLU A 521 104.57 11.61 7.54
C GLU A 521 105.12 13.04 7.37
N THR A 522 104.23 14.01 7.17
CA THR A 522 104.46 15.41 7.56
C THR A 522 103.20 15.94 8.23
N VAL A 523 103.36 16.66 9.34
CA VAL A 523 102.24 17.20 10.12
C VAL A 523 101.76 18.50 9.49
N MET A 524 100.57 18.47 8.88
CA MET A 524 99.88 19.64 8.32
C MET A 524 98.71 20.07 9.21
N SER A 525 98.39 21.36 9.21
CA SER A 525 97.41 21.96 10.12
C SER A 525 95.97 21.50 9.83
N THR A 526 95.15 21.45 10.89
CA THR A 526 93.73 21.08 10.82
C THR A 526 92.95 21.96 9.83
N ASN A 527 93.32 23.25 9.71
CA ASN A 527 92.71 24.18 8.76
C ASN A 527 93.09 23.89 7.30
N GLU A 528 94.29 23.37 7.03
CA GLU A 528 94.73 23.01 5.68
C GLU A 528 94.05 21.72 5.20
N ARG A 529 93.83 20.76 6.11
CA ARG A 529 92.93 19.62 5.86
C ARG A 529 91.50 20.08 5.56
N ALA A 530 90.94 21.03 6.31
CA ALA A 530 89.62 21.57 6.04
C ALA A 530 89.52 22.29 4.68
N GLN A 531 90.52 23.09 4.29
CA GLN A 531 90.54 23.72 2.96
C GLN A 531 90.68 22.69 1.84
N THR A 532 91.62 21.75 1.92
CA THR A 532 91.83 20.74 0.86
C THR A 532 90.64 19.77 0.72
N LEU A 533 89.93 19.46 1.82
CA LEU A 533 88.68 18.70 1.79
C LEU A 533 87.48 19.49 1.23
N ARG A 534 87.41 20.81 1.42
CA ARG A 534 86.39 21.66 0.75
C ARG A 534 86.70 21.94 -0.72
N GLN A 535 87.97 22.07 -1.09
CA GLN A 535 88.37 22.40 -2.47
C GLN A 535 88.20 21.22 -3.44
N LYS A 536 88.49 19.98 -3.02
CA LYS A 536 88.33 18.78 -3.89
C LYS A 536 86.92 18.61 -4.49
N PRO A 537 85.81 18.60 -3.72
CA PRO A 537 84.48 18.52 -4.29
C PRO A 537 84.12 19.79 -5.09
N LYS A 538 84.54 20.98 -4.64
CA LYS A 538 84.30 22.24 -5.38
C LYS A 538 84.94 22.20 -6.78
N HIS A 539 86.17 21.71 -6.90
CA HIS A 539 86.88 21.54 -8.17
C HIS A 539 86.25 20.45 -9.06
N PHE A 540 85.76 19.36 -8.45
CA PHE A 540 85.03 18.30 -9.15
C PHE A 540 83.71 18.82 -9.76
N PHE A 541 82.85 19.48 -8.96
CA PHE A 541 81.58 20.05 -9.44
C PHE A 541 81.76 21.21 -10.44
N LEU A 542 82.82 22.01 -10.32
CA LEU A 542 83.09 23.09 -11.28
C LEU A 542 83.46 22.58 -12.68
N ASN A 543 84.19 21.47 -12.76
CA ASN A 543 84.67 20.85 -13.99
C ASN A 543 83.83 19.68 -14.52
N LEU A 544 82.81 19.25 -13.76
CA LEU A 544 81.96 18.12 -14.12
C LEU A 544 81.33 18.33 -15.51
N ASN A 545 81.46 17.32 -16.36
CA ASN A 545 80.83 17.28 -17.68
C ASN A 545 80.15 15.91 -17.85
N LEU A 546 78.82 15.90 -17.85
CA LEU A 546 77.99 14.71 -18.07
C LEU A 546 77.64 14.50 -19.56
N PHE A 547 78.03 15.44 -20.43
CA PHE A 547 77.80 15.40 -21.87
C PHE A 547 79.12 15.59 -22.66
N PRO A 548 80.16 14.78 -22.42
CA PRO A 548 81.39 14.82 -23.22
C PRO A 548 81.13 14.33 -24.65
N SER A 549 81.74 15.00 -25.62
CA SER A 549 81.80 14.56 -27.02
C SER A 549 82.88 13.51 -27.25
N LEU A 550 82.68 12.67 -28.26
CA LEU A 550 83.60 11.61 -28.69
C LEU A 550 83.95 11.80 -30.18
N PRO A 551 85.24 12.01 -30.55
CA PRO A 551 86.38 12.23 -29.66
C PRO A 551 86.29 13.55 -28.85
N PRO A 552 87.10 13.72 -27.79
CA PRO A 552 87.13 14.95 -27.00
C PRO A 552 87.59 16.15 -27.84
N THR A 553 86.80 17.21 -27.89
CA THR A 553 87.15 18.44 -28.65
C THR A 553 87.89 19.44 -27.76
N THR A 554 88.88 20.11 -28.36
CA THR A 554 89.67 21.19 -27.77
C THR A 554 89.01 22.58 -27.93
N ASN A 555 87.82 22.66 -28.53
CA ASN A 555 87.13 23.92 -28.79
C ASN A 555 86.43 24.43 -27.52
N GLU A 556 86.89 25.56 -26.97
CA GLU A 556 86.34 26.18 -25.76
C GLU A 556 84.83 26.44 -25.83
N TYR A 557 84.28 26.77 -26.99
CA TYR A 557 82.84 27.02 -27.16
C TYR A 557 82.02 25.74 -26.94
N GLN A 558 82.50 24.60 -27.45
CA GLN A 558 81.85 23.31 -27.25
C GLN A 558 82.02 22.83 -25.79
N LEU A 559 83.22 22.95 -25.22
CA LEU A 559 83.48 22.66 -23.80
C LEU A 559 82.61 23.51 -22.85
N ARG A 560 82.41 24.79 -23.19
CA ARG A 560 81.51 25.70 -22.45
C ARG A 560 80.06 25.25 -22.54
N ASN A 561 79.56 24.92 -23.74
CA ASN A 561 78.20 24.41 -23.91
C ASN A 561 77.97 23.11 -23.13
N GLN A 562 78.87 22.12 -23.23
CA GLN A 562 78.75 20.84 -22.52
C GLN A 562 78.72 21.00 -20.98
N ARG A 563 79.53 21.93 -20.43
CA ARG A 563 79.50 22.30 -19.00
C ARG A 563 78.21 23.02 -18.62
N ILE A 564 77.63 23.85 -19.49
CA ILE A 564 76.33 24.50 -19.26
C ILE A 564 75.20 23.46 -19.31
N SER A 565 75.16 22.57 -20.31
CA SER A 565 74.23 21.43 -20.38
C SER A 565 74.28 20.59 -19.10
N THR A 566 75.49 20.30 -18.60
CA THR A 566 75.67 19.55 -17.35
C THR A 566 75.07 20.27 -16.13
N ARG A 567 75.26 21.58 -16.02
CA ARG A 567 74.69 22.38 -14.92
C ARG A 567 73.17 22.52 -15.02
N LEU A 568 72.64 22.74 -16.23
CA LEU A 568 71.20 22.82 -16.48
C LEU A 568 70.51 21.48 -16.19
N PHE A 569 71.10 20.36 -16.64
CA PHE A 569 70.62 19.02 -16.32
C PHE A 569 70.52 18.77 -14.81
N ILE A 570 71.57 19.11 -14.05
CA ILE A 570 71.59 18.93 -12.59
C ILE A 570 70.56 19.83 -11.90
N ALA A 571 70.44 21.09 -12.31
CA ALA A 571 69.45 22.02 -11.74
C ALA A 571 68.01 21.57 -12.01
N LEU A 572 67.69 21.18 -13.25
CA LEU A 572 66.37 20.67 -13.62
C LEU A 572 66.04 19.35 -12.89
N LEU A 573 67.01 18.45 -12.74
CA LEU A 573 66.83 17.20 -12.00
C LEU A 573 66.54 17.46 -10.51
N ILE A 574 67.26 18.36 -9.85
CA ILE A 574 67.01 18.72 -8.44
C ILE A 574 65.63 19.37 -8.28
N MET A 575 65.27 20.33 -9.15
CA MET A 575 63.96 21.00 -9.12
C MET A 575 62.80 20.01 -9.31
N SER A 576 62.89 19.14 -10.31
CA SER A 576 61.84 18.16 -10.59
C SER A 576 61.69 17.10 -9.49
N LEU A 577 62.79 16.66 -8.86
CA LEU A 577 62.73 15.77 -7.69
C LEU A 577 62.16 16.46 -6.45
N ALA A 578 62.47 17.73 -6.20
CA ALA A 578 61.88 18.50 -5.10
C ALA A 578 60.36 18.69 -5.27
N ILE A 579 59.91 19.02 -6.49
CA ILE A 579 58.49 19.12 -6.84
C ILE A 579 57.78 17.78 -6.63
N LEU A 580 58.39 16.67 -7.07
CA LEU A 580 57.78 15.35 -6.99
C LEU A 580 57.72 14.81 -5.55
N LEU A 581 58.71 15.13 -4.71
CA LEU A 581 58.70 14.87 -3.27
C LEU A 581 57.57 15.67 -2.58
N LEU A 582 57.44 16.98 -2.87
CA LEU A 582 56.36 17.80 -2.32
C LEU A 582 54.97 17.26 -2.74
N TYR A 583 54.78 16.98 -4.02
CA TYR A 583 53.53 16.43 -4.54
C TYR A 583 53.15 15.08 -3.89
N THR A 584 54.11 14.14 -3.78
CA THR A 584 53.86 12.81 -3.19
C THR A 584 53.73 12.81 -1.67
N SER A 585 54.19 13.85 -0.95
CA SER A 585 54.03 13.98 0.50
C SER A 585 52.80 14.81 0.94
N LEU A 586 52.24 15.63 0.04
CA LEU A 586 51.06 16.45 0.29
C LEU A 586 49.74 15.80 -0.16
N ILE A 587 49.78 14.78 -1.02
CA ILE A 587 48.58 14.07 -1.45
C ILE A 587 48.11 13.07 -0.39
N ASN A 588 46.86 13.22 0.06
CA ASN A 588 46.20 12.26 0.96
C ASN A 588 45.62 11.09 0.14
N ILE A 589 45.61 9.90 0.74
CA ILE A 589 44.96 8.70 0.20
C ILE A 589 43.81 8.26 1.12
N THR A 590 42.68 7.90 0.51
CA THR A 590 41.56 7.24 1.18
C THR A 590 41.85 5.74 1.28
N GLN A 591 42.04 5.23 2.50
CA GLN A 591 42.14 3.80 2.78
C GLN A 591 40.79 3.27 3.25
N THR A 592 40.37 2.13 2.72
CA THR A 592 39.17 1.42 3.20
C THR A 592 39.59 0.32 4.17
N VAL A 593 39.21 0.47 5.44
CA VAL A 593 39.41 -0.55 6.48
C VAL A 593 38.21 -1.51 6.43
N ASN A 594 38.46 -2.82 6.48
CA ASN A 594 37.44 -3.85 6.45
C ASN A 594 37.48 -4.70 7.72
N VAL A 595 36.35 -4.79 8.42
CA VAL A 595 36.12 -5.65 9.60
C VAL A 595 35.18 -6.78 9.17
N LYS A 596 35.42 -8.02 9.60
CA LYS A 596 34.61 -9.20 9.24
C LYS A 596 33.76 -9.64 10.42
N ALA A 597 32.50 -9.99 10.17
CA ALA A 597 31.58 -10.53 11.18
C ALA A 597 31.63 -9.81 12.56
N PRO A 598 31.52 -8.47 12.62
CA PRO A 598 31.67 -7.75 13.86
C PRO A 598 30.53 -8.04 14.85
N SER A 599 30.86 -7.94 16.14
CA SER A 599 29.85 -7.99 17.20
C SER A 599 28.99 -6.71 17.22
N ILE A 600 27.79 -6.77 17.82
CA ILE A 600 26.93 -5.59 17.93
C ILE A 600 27.63 -4.45 18.69
N GLN A 601 28.41 -4.76 19.75
CA GLN A 601 29.18 -3.78 20.51
C GLN A 601 30.28 -3.13 19.66
N GLU A 602 30.98 -3.92 18.84
CA GLU A 602 32.00 -3.44 17.90
C GLU A 602 31.40 -2.57 16.80
N TYR A 603 30.24 -2.95 16.25
CA TYR A 603 29.48 -2.10 15.33
C TYR A 603 29.08 -0.78 15.99
N THR A 604 28.57 -0.77 17.22
CA THR A 604 28.22 0.47 17.93
C THR A 604 29.45 1.37 18.12
N GLN A 605 30.60 0.81 18.49
CA GLN A 605 31.85 1.56 18.63
C GLN A 605 32.34 2.15 17.30
N LEU A 606 32.29 1.37 16.21
CA LEU A 606 32.64 1.81 14.87
C LEU A 606 31.66 2.87 14.35
N TYR A 607 30.36 2.71 14.58
CA TYR A 607 29.33 3.67 14.15
C TYR A 607 29.47 5.01 14.88
N ASN A 608 29.67 4.99 16.20
CA ASN A 608 29.95 6.19 16.99
C ASN A 608 31.21 6.93 16.54
N SER A 609 32.17 6.23 15.92
CA SER A 609 33.43 6.79 15.43
C SER A 609 33.39 7.24 13.96
N TYR A 610 32.59 6.56 13.12
CA TYR A 610 32.69 6.63 11.66
C TYR A 610 31.33 6.61 10.92
N SER A 611 30.20 6.94 11.59
CA SER A 611 28.83 6.86 11.05
C SER A 611 28.63 7.32 9.60
N GLN A 612 29.23 8.44 9.18
CA GLN A 612 29.14 8.98 7.81
C GLN A 612 29.92 8.21 6.73
N ALA A 613 30.68 7.18 7.11
CA ALA A 613 31.55 6.42 6.23
C ALA A 613 31.54 4.91 6.48
N LEU A 614 30.82 4.43 7.50
CA LEU A 614 30.68 3.02 7.85
C LEU A 614 29.52 2.39 7.05
N THR A 615 29.80 1.30 6.34
CA THR A 615 28.79 0.50 5.63
C THR A 615 29.01 -0.97 5.96
N CYS A 616 27.96 -1.66 6.42
CA CYS A 616 28.01 -3.03 6.91
C CYS A 616 26.99 -3.91 6.21
N GLU A 617 27.42 -4.85 5.38
CA GLU A 617 26.54 -5.67 4.51
C GLU A 617 25.93 -6.86 5.27
N CYS A 618 24.60 -6.90 5.40
CA CYS A 618 23.87 -8.05 5.96
C CYS A 618 24.05 -9.29 5.05
N THR A 619 24.10 -10.50 5.61
CA THR A 619 23.90 -11.72 4.81
C THR A 619 22.42 -11.94 4.51
N GLN A 620 21.54 -11.65 5.48
CA GLN A 620 20.09 -11.74 5.31
C GLN A 620 19.54 -10.36 4.97
N ILE A 621 19.19 -10.15 3.70
CA ILE A 621 18.71 -8.84 3.20
C ILE A 621 17.22 -8.61 3.53
N SER A 622 16.46 -9.66 3.81
CA SER A 622 15.02 -9.61 4.08
C SER A 622 14.66 -10.39 5.34
N ILE A 623 14.07 -9.75 6.35
CA ILE A 623 13.83 -10.31 7.69
C ILE A 623 12.36 -10.12 8.07
N ASN A 624 11.64 -11.21 8.38
CA ASN A 624 10.24 -11.13 8.83
C ASN A 624 10.11 -10.29 10.12
N TYR A 625 9.07 -9.44 10.20
CA TYR A 625 8.82 -8.57 11.35
C TYR A 625 8.68 -9.35 12.67
N GLU A 626 8.12 -10.56 12.63
CA GLU A 626 8.02 -11.52 13.74
C GLU A 626 9.30 -11.68 14.56
N LYS A 627 10.48 -11.56 13.93
CA LYS A 627 11.77 -11.79 14.59
C LYS A 627 12.16 -10.69 15.57
N PHE A 628 11.68 -9.46 15.37
CA PHE A 628 12.18 -8.28 16.06
C PHE A 628 11.11 -7.26 16.45
N ILE A 629 9.83 -7.49 16.12
CA ILE A 629 8.67 -6.73 16.63
C ILE A 629 7.76 -7.68 17.40
N GLN A 630 7.33 -7.26 18.58
CA GLN A 630 6.28 -7.93 19.36
C GLN A 630 5.17 -6.92 19.66
N ILE A 631 3.93 -7.28 19.31
CA ILE A 631 2.70 -6.52 19.58
C ILE A 631 1.75 -7.40 20.39
N GLN A 632 1.19 -6.82 21.45
CA GLN A 632 0.12 -7.35 22.28
C GLN A 632 -0.95 -6.27 22.48
N TYR A 633 -2.18 -6.67 22.78
CA TYR A 633 -3.31 -5.75 22.95
C TYR A 633 -4.27 -6.27 24.02
N THR A 634 -4.95 -5.34 24.69
CA THR A 634 -5.98 -5.62 25.70
C THR A 634 -7.32 -5.09 25.19
N LEU A 635 -8.34 -5.94 25.09
CA LEU A 635 -9.70 -5.51 24.70
C LEU A 635 -10.45 -4.89 25.89
N HIS A 636 -11.43 -4.03 25.59
CA HIS A 636 -12.35 -3.43 26.55
C HIS A 636 -13.15 -4.52 27.30
N GLU A 637 -13.37 -4.31 28.60
CA GLU A 637 -13.87 -5.31 29.56
C GLU A 637 -15.12 -6.08 29.09
N VAL A 638 -16.07 -5.38 28.45
CA VAL A 638 -17.28 -5.97 27.88
C VAL A 638 -17.01 -7.24 27.05
N CYS A 639 -15.87 -7.33 26.36
CA CYS A 639 -15.49 -8.44 25.49
C CYS A 639 -15.02 -9.72 26.21
N TYR A 640 -14.81 -9.67 27.53
CA TYR A 640 -14.57 -10.85 28.37
C TYR A 640 -15.53 -10.93 29.58
N SER A 641 -16.56 -10.08 29.59
CA SER A 641 -17.64 -10.07 30.59
C SER A 641 -18.75 -11.08 30.30
N ASP A 642 -19.59 -11.34 31.30
CA ASP A 642 -20.81 -12.16 31.17
C ASP A 642 -21.70 -11.70 29.99
N TYR A 643 -21.74 -10.39 29.71
CA TYR A 643 -22.66 -9.75 28.76
C TYR A 643 -22.46 -10.15 27.28
N VAL A 644 -21.35 -10.81 26.94
CA VAL A 644 -21.10 -11.35 25.58
C VAL A 644 -21.20 -12.87 25.51
N THR A 645 -21.52 -13.54 26.62
CA THR A 645 -21.65 -15.00 26.69
C THR A 645 -22.97 -15.49 26.11
N GLN A 646 -22.98 -16.74 25.62
CA GLN A 646 -24.22 -17.39 25.18
C GLN A 646 -25.20 -17.59 26.35
N GLU A 647 -24.72 -17.79 27.59
CA GLU A 647 -25.56 -17.96 28.77
C GLU A 647 -26.39 -16.69 29.05
N TRP A 648 -25.79 -15.51 28.97
CA TRP A 648 -26.51 -14.23 29.07
C TRP A 648 -27.52 -14.02 27.94
N ILE A 649 -27.14 -14.37 26.71
CA ILE A 649 -28.01 -14.25 25.52
C ILE A 649 -29.21 -15.21 25.63
N ASP A 650 -29.01 -16.45 26.07
CA ASP A 650 -30.08 -17.42 26.33
C ASP A 650 -30.95 -17.01 27.53
N TYR A 651 -30.35 -16.46 28.61
CA TYR A 651 -31.07 -15.92 29.75
C TYR A 651 -32.04 -14.79 29.34
N LEU A 652 -31.57 -13.83 28.53
CA LEU A 652 -32.43 -12.78 27.97
C LEU A 652 -33.53 -13.37 27.07
N ALA A 653 -33.21 -14.35 26.22
CA ALA A 653 -34.18 -15.00 25.36
C ALA A 653 -35.31 -15.72 26.14
N THR A 654 -34.99 -16.38 27.25
CA THR A 654 -36.00 -17.02 28.10
C THR A 654 -36.87 -16.05 28.90
N SER A 655 -36.55 -14.75 28.91
CA SER A 655 -37.39 -13.73 29.54
C SER A 655 -38.62 -13.33 28.71
N TYR A 656 -38.75 -13.79 27.46
CA TYR A 656 -39.86 -13.43 26.59
C TYR A 656 -41.06 -14.37 26.77
N GLY A 657 -42.23 -13.80 27.08
CA GLY A 657 -43.52 -14.50 27.11
C GLY A 657 -44.29 -14.34 25.81
N ASN A 658 -45.24 -15.25 25.53
CA ASN A 658 -46.00 -15.36 24.27
C ASN A 658 -46.96 -14.18 23.92
N SER A 659 -46.74 -12.99 24.46
CA SER A 659 -47.55 -11.78 24.22
C SER A 659 -46.64 -10.67 23.71
N VAL A 660 -46.93 -10.14 22.51
CA VAL A 660 -46.10 -9.13 21.84
C VAL A 660 -46.36 -7.73 22.44
N PRO A 661 -45.39 -7.10 23.12
CA PRO A 661 -45.44 -5.66 23.38
C PRO A 661 -44.86 -4.88 22.19
N ASN A 662 -44.93 -3.55 22.31
CA ASN A 662 -44.15 -2.57 21.57
C ASN A 662 -42.71 -3.04 21.25
N SER A 663 -42.27 -2.89 20.00
CA SER A 663 -40.91 -3.21 19.53
C SER A 663 -39.81 -2.34 20.17
N GLU A 664 -40.18 -1.26 20.86
CA GLU A 664 -39.29 -0.47 21.74
C GLU A 664 -38.94 -1.17 23.07
N ASP A 665 -39.63 -2.24 23.47
CA ASP A 665 -39.42 -2.87 24.78
C ASP A 665 -38.06 -3.59 24.85
N PHE A 666 -37.26 -3.24 25.85
CA PHE A 666 -35.92 -3.76 26.05
C PHE A 666 -35.86 -5.30 26.18
N ARG A 667 -36.93 -5.97 26.61
CA ARG A 667 -36.97 -7.45 26.66
C ARG A 667 -37.05 -8.09 25.27
N VAL A 668 -37.52 -7.35 24.26
CA VAL A 668 -37.55 -7.77 22.85
C VAL A 668 -36.24 -7.45 22.15
N THR A 669 -35.58 -6.34 22.51
CA THR A 669 -34.38 -5.86 21.78
C THR A 669 -33.06 -6.31 22.40
N SER A 670 -32.99 -6.49 23.72
CA SER A 670 -31.77 -6.80 24.47
C SER A 670 -31.00 -8.01 23.96
N THR A 671 -31.68 -9.10 23.60
CA THR A 671 -31.01 -10.33 23.12
C THR A 671 -30.18 -10.06 21.86
N PHE A 672 -30.74 -9.31 20.91
CA PHE A 672 -30.06 -8.92 19.67
C PHE A 672 -28.97 -7.85 19.91
N ILE A 673 -29.18 -6.95 20.90
CA ILE A 673 -28.17 -5.98 21.33
C ILE A 673 -26.91 -6.70 21.84
N PHE A 674 -27.06 -7.73 22.69
CA PHE A 674 -25.92 -8.46 23.24
C PHE A 674 -25.32 -9.49 22.26
N GLN A 675 -26.11 -10.06 21.35
CA GLN A 675 -25.56 -10.78 20.18
C GLN A 675 -24.69 -9.87 19.31
N ALA A 676 -25.12 -8.63 19.05
CA ALA A 676 -24.34 -7.67 18.25
C ALA A 676 -23.04 -7.26 18.98
N MET A 677 -23.08 -7.01 20.30
CA MET A 677 -21.88 -6.76 21.11
C MET A 677 -20.90 -7.94 21.10
N SER A 678 -21.40 -9.17 21.30
CA SER A 678 -20.60 -10.40 21.24
C SER A 678 -19.97 -10.63 19.86
N ALA A 679 -20.73 -10.36 18.79
CA ALA A 679 -20.24 -10.40 17.42
C ALA A 679 -19.16 -9.35 17.16
N PHE A 680 -19.31 -8.11 17.65
CA PHE A 680 -18.29 -7.07 17.53
C PHE A 680 -16.98 -7.47 18.22
N CYS A 681 -17.03 -7.88 19.49
CA CYS A 681 -15.86 -8.37 20.22
C CYS A 681 -15.16 -9.53 19.50
N THR A 682 -15.93 -10.47 18.93
CA THR A 682 -15.41 -11.61 18.17
C THR A 682 -14.74 -11.17 16.87
N LEU A 683 -15.38 -10.30 16.09
CA LEU A 683 -14.89 -9.82 14.80
C LEU A 683 -13.64 -8.95 14.96
N VAL A 684 -13.63 -8.05 15.94
CA VAL A 684 -12.47 -7.23 16.33
C VAL A 684 -11.25 -8.10 16.61
N ASN A 685 -11.40 -9.09 17.50
CA ASN A 685 -10.34 -10.02 17.89
C ASN A 685 -9.80 -10.80 16.68
N GLN A 686 -10.69 -11.28 15.81
CA GLN A 686 -10.32 -11.97 14.56
C GLN A 686 -9.60 -11.04 13.57
N THR A 687 -10.08 -9.81 13.37
CA THR A 687 -9.43 -8.82 12.50
C THR A 687 -8.01 -8.50 13.00
N ILE A 688 -7.84 -8.20 14.29
CA ILE A 688 -6.51 -7.92 14.86
C ILE A 688 -5.59 -9.15 14.71
N SER A 689 -6.07 -10.35 15.02
CA SER A 689 -5.29 -11.60 14.89
C SER A 689 -4.87 -11.89 13.45
N ASN A 690 -5.76 -11.66 12.48
CA ASN A 690 -5.49 -11.89 11.06
C ASN A 690 -4.48 -10.86 10.51
N SER A 691 -4.69 -9.57 10.81
CA SER A 691 -3.78 -8.50 10.39
C SER A 691 -2.42 -8.59 11.09
N LEU A 692 -2.34 -9.05 12.35
CA LEU A 692 -1.06 -9.38 13.01
C LEU A 692 -0.33 -10.51 12.29
N THR A 693 -1.04 -11.55 11.85
CA THR A 693 -0.45 -12.67 11.11
C THR A 693 0.16 -12.20 9.78
N GLN A 694 -0.54 -11.33 9.05
CA GLN A 694 -0.02 -10.69 7.84
C GLN A 694 1.17 -9.75 8.13
N PHE A 695 1.07 -8.92 9.16
CA PHE A 695 2.12 -8.01 9.60
C PHE A 695 3.40 -8.76 10.00
N TYR A 696 3.31 -9.83 10.79
CA TYR A 696 4.48 -10.64 11.19
C TYR A 696 5.13 -11.38 10.00
N SER A 697 4.34 -11.75 8.98
CA SER A 697 4.86 -12.30 7.72
C SER A 697 5.54 -11.26 6.82
N SER A 698 5.29 -9.96 7.04
CA SER A 698 5.87 -8.88 6.26
C SER A 698 7.36 -8.72 6.55
N GLN A 699 8.13 -8.23 5.57
CA GLN A 699 9.59 -8.29 5.62
C GLN A 699 10.27 -6.91 5.63
N TYR A 700 11.22 -6.76 6.54
CA TYR A 700 12.14 -5.63 6.58
C TYR A 700 13.30 -5.87 5.63
N VAL A 701 13.37 -5.05 4.59
CA VAL A 701 14.37 -5.17 3.52
C VAL A 701 15.49 -4.15 3.73
N SER A 702 16.71 -4.62 3.99
CA SER A 702 17.90 -3.78 3.96
C SER A 702 19.15 -4.57 3.58
N ALA A 703 19.92 -4.07 2.61
CA ALA A 703 21.21 -4.65 2.22
C ALA A 703 22.33 -4.39 3.26
N SER A 704 22.08 -3.54 4.26
CA SER A 704 23.07 -3.15 5.27
C SER A 704 22.48 -2.93 6.66
N VAL A 705 23.30 -3.08 7.70
CA VAL A 705 22.90 -2.85 9.10
C VAL A 705 22.34 -1.43 9.28
N THR A 706 21.03 -1.34 9.48
CA THR A 706 20.35 -0.09 9.78
C THR A 706 20.77 0.42 11.17
N PRO A 707 21.13 1.70 11.33
CA PRO A 707 21.42 2.28 12.64
C PRO A 707 20.23 2.17 13.61
N SER A 708 20.50 1.87 14.89
CA SER A 708 19.46 1.61 15.90
C SER A 708 18.39 2.69 16.00
N ASN A 709 18.77 3.98 15.89
CA ASN A 709 17.82 5.09 15.92
C ASN A 709 16.91 5.14 14.67
N VAL A 710 17.43 4.78 13.48
CA VAL A 710 16.66 4.72 12.23
C VAL A 710 15.72 3.51 12.26
N PHE A 711 16.21 2.37 12.73
CA PHE A 711 15.41 1.16 12.96
C PHE A 711 14.26 1.44 13.93
N GLN A 712 14.49 2.09 15.07
CA GLN A 712 13.44 2.42 16.04
C GLN A 712 12.38 3.40 15.50
N LEU A 713 12.77 4.34 14.63
CA LEU A 713 11.81 5.23 13.97
C LEU A 713 10.98 4.47 12.93
N GLN A 714 11.63 3.61 12.13
CA GLN A 714 10.95 2.79 11.12
C GLN A 714 10.01 1.75 11.75
N THR A 715 10.42 1.01 12.78
CA THR A 715 9.55 0.03 13.45
C THR A 715 8.35 0.70 14.11
N LYS A 716 8.51 1.87 14.73
CA LYS A 716 7.38 2.66 15.23
C LYS A 716 6.43 3.09 14.11
N ALA A 717 6.95 3.55 12.97
CA ALA A 717 6.12 3.89 11.81
C ALA A 717 5.33 2.68 11.29
N PHE A 718 5.96 1.50 11.18
CA PHE A 718 5.28 0.26 10.75
C PHE A 718 4.18 -0.18 11.73
N ILE A 719 4.43 -0.10 13.05
CA ILE A 719 3.44 -0.43 14.08
C ILE A 719 2.26 0.55 14.02
N SER A 720 2.52 1.86 13.94
CA SER A 720 1.46 2.87 13.81
C SER A 720 0.67 2.75 12.51
N GLN A 721 1.32 2.40 11.39
CA GLN A 721 0.63 2.10 10.13
C GLN A 721 -0.27 0.87 10.28
N PHE A 722 0.24 -0.22 10.85
CA PHE A 722 -0.51 -1.46 11.10
C PHE A 722 -1.77 -1.24 11.96
N ILE A 723 -1.66 -0.49 13.07
CA ILE A 723 -2.82 -0.18 13.92
C ILE A 723 -3.84 0.67 13.15
N SER A 724 -3.36 1.68 12.40
CA SER A 724 -4.21 2.57 11.60
C SER A 724 -4.94 1.82 10.48
N SER A 725 -4.25 1.01 9.66
CA SER A 725 -4.86 0.27 8.55
C SER A 725 -5.85 -0.78 9.06
N THR A 726 -5.47 -1.59 10.04
CA THR A 726 -6.34 -2.61 10.66
C THR A 726 -7.65 -2.00 11.18
N ARG A 727 -7.58 -0.82 11.81
CA ARG A 727 -8.76 -0.08 12.26
C ARG A 727 -9.58 0.45 11.08
N ASN A 728 -8.93 1.12 10.13
CA ASN A 728 -9.64 1.77 9.03
C ASN A 728 -10.34 0.75 8.12
N GLU A 729 -9.77 -0.44 7.92
CA GLU A 729 -10.39 -1.54 7.16
C GLU A 729 -11.58 -2.17 7.90
N PHE A 730 -11.48 -2.35 9.22
CA PHE A 730 -12.61 -2.79 10.05
C PHE A 730 -13.78 -1.79 10.01
N LEU A 731 -13.49 -0.50 10.20
CA LEU A 731 -14.51 0.55 10.19
C LEU A 731 -15.12 0.73 8.80
N LEU A 732 -14.33 0.68 7.73
CA LEU A 732 -14.84 0.69 6.35
C LEU A 732 -15.79 -0.49 6.08
N SER A 733 -15.42 -1.69 6.54
CA SER A 733 -16.26 -2.89 6.43
C SER A 733 -17.60 -2.73 7.19
N LEU A 734 -17.54 -2.22 8.43
CA LEU A 734 -18.70 -1.96 9.27
C LEU A 734 -19.63 -0.90 8.64
N VAL A 735 -19.07 0.24 8.20
CA VAL A 735 -19.82 1.30 7.52
C VAL A 735 -20.44 0.77 6.23
N MET A 736 -19.72 -0.01 5.42
CA MET A 736 -20.25 -0.61 4.19
C MET A 736 -21.44 -1.55 4.46
N ILE A 737 -21.40 -2.37 5.52
CA ILE A 737 -22.52 -3.25 5.92
C ILE A 737 -23.75 -2.43 6.37
N ARG A 738 -23.55 -1.40 7.21
CA ARG A 738 -24.62 -0.49 7.68
C ARG A 738 -25.29 0.22 6.50
N ASN A 739 -24.46 0.79 5.64
CA ASN A 739 -24.87 1.55 4.47
C ASN A 739 -25.62 0.69 3.43
N ILE A 740 -25.18 -0.54 3.16
CA ILE A 740 -25.89 -1.47 2.27
C ILE A 740 -27.21 -1.95 2.89
N THR A 741 -27.26 -2.13 4.21
CA THR A 741 -28.48 -2.46 4.97
C THR A 741 -29.54 -1.36 4.83
N GLN A 742 -29.18 -0.09 5.08
CA GLN A 742 -30.09 1.06 4.88
C GLN A 742 -30.48 1.24 3.41
N SER A 743 -29.53 1.13 2.48
CA SER A 743 -29.77 1.38 1.04
C SER A 743 -30.73 0.37 0.42
N ASN A 744 -30.67 -0.89 0.85
CA ASN A 744 -31.66 -1.91 0.48
C ASN A 744 -32.89 -1.92 1.40
N ALA A 745 -32.97 -0.97 2.34
CA ALA A 745 -34.04 -0.78 3.32
C ALA A 745 -34.36 -2.02 4.16
N LEU A 746 -33.39 -2.89 4.45
CA LEU A 746 -33.67 -4.28 4.84
C LEU A 746 -34.59 -4.41 6.06
N PHE A 747 -35.54 -5.35 6.06
CA PHE A 747 -36.43 -5.59 7.21
C PHE A 747 -35.62 -6.05 8.42
N SER A 748 -35.82 -5.38 9.56
CA SER A 748 -35.32 -5.85 10.85
C SER A 748 -36.14 -7.06 11.31
N GLY A 749 -35.47 -8.08 11.89
CA GLY A 749 -36.15 -9.32 12.31
C GLY A 749 -37.19 -9.15 13.42
N ILE A 750 -37.15 -8.01 14.13
CA ILE A 750 -38.07 -7.62 15.21
C ILE A 750 -38.89 -6.37 14.87
N LEU A 751 -38.97 -6.00 13.58
CA LEU A 751 -39.85 -4.93 13.04
C LEU A 751 -39.58 -3.52 13.58
N THR A 752 -38.40 -3.25 14.15
CA THR A 752 -38.00 -1.93 14.67
C THR A 752 -37.86 -0.84 13.60
N ASN A 753 -37.80 -1.17 12.31
CA ASN A 753 -37.78 -0.17 11.23
C ASN A 753 -39.09 -0.05 10.43
N TYR A 754 -39.94 -1.07 10.42
CA TYR A 754 -41.22 -1.06 9.70
C TYR A 754 -42.31 -1.75 10.50
N ASN A 755 -43.33 -0.99 10.89
CA ASN A 755 -44.59 -1.56 11.32
C ASN A 755 -45.26 -2.25 10.13
N SER A 756 -45.87 -3.41 10.38
CA SER A 756 -46.51 -4.22 9.35
C SER A 756 -47.84 -4.74 9.88
N GLU A 757 -48.94 -4.32 9.26
CA GLU A 757 -50.30 -4.69 9.64
C GLU A 757 -50.99 -5.44 8.49
N SER A 758 -51.90 -6.36 8.83
CA SER A 758 -52.77 -6.98 7.84
C SER A 758 -54.18 -6.43 7.92
N ALA A 759 -54.69 -5.93 6.80
CA ALA A 759 -56.05 -5.43 6.66
C ALA A 759 -56.69 -6.09 5.43
N ASN A 760 -57.81 -6.80 5.62
CA ASN A 760 -58.55 -7.49 4.55
C ASN A 760 -57.69 -8.43 3.67
N GLY A 761 -56.67 -9.07 4.25
CA GLY A 761 -55.72 -9.95 3.54
C GLY A 761 -54.59 -9.22 2.78
N VAL A 762 -54.58 -7.88 2.80
CA VAL A 762 -53.49 -7.04 2.29
C VAL A 762 -52.48 -6.77 3.41
N PHE A 763 -51.19 -6.69 3.07
CA PHE A 763 -50.13 -6.31 3.99
C PHE A 763 -49.74 -4.83 3.81
N VAL A 764 -50.17 -4.00 4.75
CA VAL A 764 -49.84 -2.58 4.85
C VAL A 764 -48.52 -2.44 5.62
N ARG A 765 -47.72 -1.44 5.27
CA ARG A 765 -46.46 -1.11 5.94
C ARG A 765 -46.38 0.38 6.20
N GLU A 766 -45.86 0.74 7.36
CA GLU A 766 -45.49 2.11 7.70
C GLU A 766 -44.09 2.11 8.33
N PRO A 767 -43.19 3.03 7.95
CA PRO A 767 -41.88 3.14 8.58
C PRO A 767 -42.03 3.60 10.03
N VAL A 768 -41.24 3.02 10.95
CA VAL A 768 -41.29 3.37 12.37
C VAL A 768 -40.77 4.80 12.58
N TRP A 769 -41.41 5.53 13.50
CA TRP A 769 -41.05 6.88 13.92
C TRP A 769 -40.47 6.86 15.33
N TYR A 770 -39.21 7.24 15.46
CA TYR A 770 -38.56 7.49 16.75
C TYR A 770 -38.53 9.00 16.99
N GLY A 771 -39.56 9.50 17.68
CA GLY A 771 -39.82 10.93 17.82
C GLY A 771 -40.05 11.59 16.45
N ASN A 772 -39.21 12.56 16.10
CA ASN A 772 -39.29 13.29 14.82
C ASN A 772 -38.48 12.63 13.67
N CYS A 773 -37.91 11.44 13.90
CA CYS A 773 -37.03 10.74 12.94
C CYS A 773 -37.71 9.47 12.44
N VAL A 774 -37.74 9.24 11.12
CA VAL A 774 -38.46 8.14 10.48
C VAL A 774 -37.51 7.17 9.76
N CYS A 775 -37.72 5.87 9.96
CA CYS A 775 -36.83 4.82 9.46
C CYS A 775 -36.78 4.66 7.93
N SER A 776 -37.63 5.38 7.19
CA SER A 776 -37.57 5.49 5.72
C SER A 776 -36.54 6.52 5.23
N SER A 777 -36.14 7.49 6.05
CA SER A 777 -35.17 8.54 5.67
C SER A 777 -33.86 8.53 6.47
N SER A 778 -33.79 7.85 7.61
CA SER A 778 -32.52 7.53 8.28
C SER A 778 -32.55 6.19 9.00
N ALA A 779 -31.45 5.43 8.92
CA ALA A 779 -31.24 4.24 9.75
C ALA A 779 -30.87 4.56 11.21
N THR A 780 -30.40 5.78 11.49
CA THR A 780 -29.88 6.18 12.82
C THR A 780 -30.95 6.61 13.81
N CYS A 781 -32.24 6.66 13.43
CA CYS A 781 -33.31 7.08 14.32
C CYS A 781 -33.41 6.17 15.55
N ILE A 782 -33.41 6.78 16.74
CA ILE A 782 -33.39 6.12 18.05
C ILE A 782 -34.31 6.78 19.08
N THR A 783 -34.76 5.99 20.05
CA THR A 783 -35.35 6.41 21.32
C THR A 783 -34.63 5.72 22.48
N GLN A 784 -34.74 6.26 23.70
CA GLN A 784 -34.15 5.65 24.89
C GLN A 784 -34.83 4.30 25.18
N SER A 785 -34.04 3.23 25.32
CA SER A 785 -34.60 1.88 25.51
C SER A 785 -35.29 1.77 26.87
N ALA A 786 -36.42 1.06 26.91
CA ALA A 786 -37.33 1.08 28.03
C ALA A 786 -38.07 -0.25 28.22
N ILE A 787 -38.58 -0.47 29.43
CA ILE A 787 -39.42 -1.61 29.80
C ILE A 787 -40.83 -1.06 30.06
N TYR A 788 -41.84 -1.65 29.41
CA TYR A 788 -43.24 -1.24 29.46
C TYR A 788 -44.13 -2.28 30.17
N ASP A 789 -45.28 -1.85 30.66
CA ASP A 789 -46.35 -2.74 31.11
C ASP A 789 -46.98 -3.40 29.88
N LEU A 790 -46.85 -4.73 29.76
CA LEU A 790 -47.30 -5.51 28.60
C LEU A 790 -48.81 -5.40 28.33
N VAL A 791 -49.61 -4.98 29.33
CA VAL A 791 -51.07 -4.90 29.25
C VAL A 791 -51.55 -3.44 29.13
N LYS A 792 -50.79 -2.48 29.67
CA LYS A 792 -51.17 -1.05 29.70
C LYS A 792 -50.37 -0.14 28.77
N GLY A 793 -49.25 -0.61 28.20
CA GLY A 793 -48.32 0.20 27.42
C GLY A 793 -47.57 1.27 28.24
N THR A 794 -47.71 1.30 29.57
CA THR A 794 -47.10 2.35 30.42
C THR A 794 -45.64 2.05 30.72
N LEU A 795 -44.77 3.05 30.58
CA LEU A 795 -43.36 2.99 30.97
C LEU A 795 -43.18 2.55 32.44
N LEU A 796 -42.39 1.49 32.66
CA LEU A 796 -42.03 0.96 33.99
C LEU A 796 -40.60 1.26 34.40
N PHE A 797 -39.66 1.26 33.45
CA PHE A 797 -38.24 1.55 33.68
C PHE A 797 -37.58 2.02 32.37
N THR A 798 -36.71 3.01 32.46
CA THR A 798 -35.87 3.47 31.34
C THR A 798 -34.46 2.94 31.57
N VAL A 799 -33.85 2.33 30.56
CA VAL A 799 -32.52 1.70 30.66
C VAL A 799 -31.43 2.77 30.39
N PRO A 800 -30.66 3.21 31.40
CA PRO A 800 -29.67 4.27 31.22
C PRO A 800 -28.57 3.86 30.25
N GLY A 801 -28.26 4.73 29.29
CA GLY A 801 -27.21 4.50 28.29
C GLY A 801 -27.62 3.68 27.07
N LEU A 802 -28.66 2.84 27.14
CA LEU A 802 -29.10 2.04 26.00
C LEU A 802 -30.24 2.67 25.20
N TYR A 803 -30.15 2.56 23.87
CA TYR A 803 -31.15 3.01 22.90
C TYR A 803 -31.78 1.84 22.15
N THR A 804 -32.94 2.10 21.56
CA THR A 804 -33.61 1.25 20.58
C THR A 804 -33.98 2.12 19.37
N GLY A 805 -33.90 1.56 18.17
CA GLY A 805 -34.00 2.33 16.93
C GLY A 805 -34.17 1.42 15.73
N CYS A 806 -34.20 2.00 14.52
CA CYS A 806 -34.54 1.29 13.27
C CYS A 806 -33.82 -0.06 13.13
N TYR A 807 -32.51 -0.08 13.38
CA TYR A 807 -31.68 -1.27 13.35
C TYR A 807 -30.91 -1.41 14.66
N THR A 808 -30.83 -2.63 15.19
CA THR A 808 -30.14 -2.95 16.45
C THR A 808 -28.69 -2.50 16.48
N ILE A 809 -27.99 -2.55 15.35
CA ILE A 809 -26.61 -2.05 15.21
C ILE A 809 -26.56 -0.53 15.36
N GLU A 810 -27.44 0.22 14.71
CA GLU A 810 -27.47 1.69 14.78
C GLU A 810 -27.86 2.20 16.18
N SER A 811 -28.76 1.48 16.87
CA SER A 811 -29.09 1.81 18.26
C SER A 811 -28.01 1.40 19.24
N LEU A 812 -27.32 0.27 19.03
CA LEU A 812 -26.19 -0.14 19.85
C LEU A 812 -25.00 0.82 19.70
N LEU A 813 -24.65 1.22 18.48
CA LEU A 813 -23.54 2.14 18.21
C LEU A 813 -23.71 3.50 18.92
N GLN A 814 -24.94 4.00 19.01
CA GLN A 814 -25.28 5.24 19.73
C GLN A 814 -25.47 5.01 21.25
N SER A 815 -25.52 3.76 21.72
CA SER A 815 -25.62 3.42 23.14
C SER A 815 -24.26 3.51 23.85
N ASN A 816 -24.31 3.60 25.18
CA ASN A 816 -23.17 3.45 26.07
C ASN A 816 -23.50 2.44 27.20
N LEU A 817 -22.49 1.99 27.93
CA LEU A 817 -22.62 0.93 28.93
C LEU A 817 -22.96 1.42 30.35
N GLN A 818 -23.52 2.62 30.51
CA GLN A 818 -23.74 3.26 31.83
C GLN A 818 -24.54 2.40 32.83
N CYS A 819 -25.56 1.65 32.40
CA CYS A 819 -26.28 0.74 33.28
C CYS A 819 -25.43 -0.47 33.72
N PHE A 820 -24.52 -0.93 32.86
CA PHE A 820 -23.72 -2.14 33.06
C PHE A 820 -22.48 -1.91 33.93
N TYR A 821 -22.04 -0.66 34.06
CA TYR A 821 -21.13 -0.21 35.12
C TYR A 821 -21.84 0.02 36.48
N ASN A 822 -23.11 -0.40 36.67
CA ASN A 822 -23.87 -0.17 37.90
C ASN A 822 -24.74 -1.38 38.31
N GLN A 823 -24.28 -2.13 39.32
CA GLN A 823 -24.99 -3.31 39.83
C GLN A 823 -26.43 -3.02 40.27
N THR A 824 -26.73 -1.81 40.75
CA THR A 824 -28.12 -1.44 41.12
C THR A 824 -29.02 -1.37 39.88
N CYS A 825 -28.47 -0.97 38.73
CA CYS A 825 -29.19 -0.93 37.46
C CYS A 825 -29.38 -2.35 36.87
N ILE A 826 -28.36 -3.21 36.94
CA ILE A 826 -28.44 -4.62 36.53
C ILE A 826 -29.47 -5.38 37.39
N ASN A 827 -29.39 -5.27 38.72
CA ASN A 827 -30.37 -5.89 39.62
C ASN A 827 -31.80 -5.38 39.36
N LYS A 828 -31.94 -4.10 38.94
CA LYS A 828 -33.22 -3.51 38.56
C LYS A 828 -33.74 -4.07 37.24
N LEU A 829 -32.89 -4.25 36.22
CA LEU A 829 -33.24 -4.92 34.96
C LEU A 829 -33.71 -6.35 35.21
N GLN A 830 -32.93 -7.15 35.96
CA GLN A 830 -33.25 -8.54 36.28
C GLN A 830 -34.61 -8.69 36.98
N SER A 831 -35.05 -7.71 37.77
CA SER A 831 -36.36 -7.71 38.42
C SER A 831 -37.57 -7.64 37.47
N TYR A 832 -37.35 -7.34 36.18
CA TYR A 832 -38.38 -7.33 35.13
C TYR A 832 -38.33 -8.56 34.20
N PHE A 833 -37.33 -9.43 34.36
CA PHE A 833 -37.17 -10.63 33.54
C PHE A 833 -37.94 -11.82 34.13
N GLN A 834 -38.64 -12.58 33.28
CA GLN A 834 -39.50 -13.70 33.68
C GLN A 834 -38.78 -15.06 33.63
N ALA A 835 -37.45 -15.06 33.62
CA ALA A 835 -36.63 -16.27 33.58
C ALA A 835 -36.83 -17.14 34.83
N SER A 836 -36.84 -18.47 34.66
CA SER A 836 -37.10 -19.45 35.72
C SER A 836 -35.94 -19.64 36.71
N SER A 837 -34.76 -19.11 36.39
CA SER A 837 -33.57 -19.08 37.25
C SER A 837 -32.88 -17.72 37.12
N VAL A 838 -32.48 -17.11 38.23
CA VAL A 838 -31.70 -15.85 38.22
C VAL A 838 -30.24 -16.17 37.89
N MET A 839 -29.74 -15.60 36.79
CA MET A 839 -28.30 -15.59 36.48
C MET A 839 -27.59 -14.60 37.40
N ASN A 840 -26.50 -15.02 38.04
CA ASN A 840 -25.64 -14.09 38.78
C ASN A 840 -24.72 -13.38 37.78
N VAL A 841 -24.90 -12.07 37.62
CA VAL A 841 -24.18 -11.26 36.62
C VAL A 841 -23.59 -10.03 37.31
N THR A 842 -22.29 -9.80 37.14
CA THR A 842 -21.58 -8.68 37.79
C THR A 842 -21.53 -7.43 36.91
N ALA A 843 -21.61 -6.26 37.54
CA ALA A 843 -21.31 -5.00 36.89
C ALA A 843 -19.85 -4.96 36.41
N LEU A 844 -19.65 -4.26 35.29
CA LEU A 844 -18.33 -3.92 34.76
C LEU A 844 -17.55 -3.04 35.75
N ASP A 845 -16.24 -3.22 35.82
CA ASP A 845 -15.33 -2.45 36.69
C ASP A 845 -14.68 -1.29 35.93
N VAL A 846 -15.14 -0.07 36.22
CA VAL A 846 -14.63 1.19 35.66
C VAL A 846 -13.11 1.35 35.85
N SER A 847 -12.49 0.67 36.83
CA SER A 847 -11.03 0.72 37.05
C SER A 847 -10.21 -0.15 36.09
N LEU A 848 -10.85 -1.02 35.30
CA LEU A 848 -10.21 -1.78 34.22
C LEU A 848 -10.20 -1.02 32.87
N SER A 849 -11.03 0.01 32.71
CA SER A 849 -10.97 0.86 31.52
C SER A 849 -9.85 1.90 31.65
N ILE A 850 -8.95 1.91 30.68
CA ILE A 850 -7.76 2.76 30.62
C ILE A 850 -8.01 3.93 29.68
N GLN A 851 -8.72 3.68 28.57
CA GLN A 851 -8.90 4.63 27.47
C GLN A 851 -10.31 5.25 27.43
N PHE A 852 -11.34 4.56 27.92
CA PHE A 852 -12.74 4.98 27.76
C PHE A 852 -13.39 5.41 29.07
N LEU A 853 -14.54 6.08 28.97
CA LEU A 853 -15.37 6.44 30.12
C LEU A 853 -16.61 5.56 30.15
N ALA A 854 -17.21 5.38 31.33
CA ALA A 854 -18.44 4.59 31.50
C ALA A 854 -19.66 5.12 30.69
N ASN A 855 -19.56 6.34 30.14
CA ASN A 855 -20.54 6.95 29.25
C ASN A 855 -20.05 7.12 27.79
N SER A 856 -18.85 6.64 27.44
CA SER A 856 -18.40 6.52 26.05
C SER A 856 -19.35 5.61 25.26
N THR A 857 -19.69 6.00 24.05
CA THR A 857 -20.56 5.21 23.17
C THR A 857 -19.85 3.98 22.66
N VAL A 858 -20.62 2.98 22.21
CA VAL A 858 -20.07 1.80 21.54
C VAL A 858 -19.42 2.18 20.21
N THR A 859 -19.80 3.31 19.59
CA THR A 859 -19.03 3.93 18.49
C THR A 859 -17.65 4.38 18.94
N ASP A 860 -17.53 5.18 20.02
CA ASP A 860 -16.23 5.65 20.53
C ASP A 860 -15.26 4.49 20.84
N ILE A 861 -15.81 3.37 21.34
CA ILE A 861 -15.06 2.15 21.66
C ILE A 861 -14.68 1.38 20.39
N LEU A 862 -15.60 1.20 19.42
CA LEU A 862 -15.33 0.51 18.15
C LEU A 862 -14.40 1.29 17.21
N ASP A 863 -14.47 2.62 17.21
CA ASP A 863 -13.58 3.52 16.47
C ASP A 863 -12.11 3.39 16.93
N GLN A 864 -11.83 2.60 17.96
CA GLN A 864 -10.50 2.26 18.45
C GLN A 864 -10.29 0.73 18.53
N LEU A 865 -11.03 -0.02 17.71
CA LEU A 865 -11.05 -1.50 17.69
C LEU A 865 -11.35 -2.13 19.06
N MET A 866 -12.11 -1.45 19.93
CA MET A 866 -12.37 -1.89 21.30
C MET A 866 -11.09 -2.22 22.10
N VAL A 867 -9.94 -1.62 21.78
CA VAL A 867 -8.67 -1.83 22.49
C VAL A 867 -8.46 -0.75 23.54
N GLU A 868 -8.13 -1.16 24.76
CA GLU A 868 -7.74 -0.30 25.89
C GLU A 868 -6.25 0.08 25.86
N GLU A 869 -5.39 -0.86 25.44
CA GLU A 869 -3.94 -0.65 25.38
C GLU A 869 -3.30 -1.48 24.25
N TRP A 870 -2.38 -0.86 23.50
CA TRP A 870 -1.49 -1.52 22.54
C TRP A 870 -0.05 -1.58 23.09
N ASN A 871 0.33 -2.71 23.69
CA ASN A 871 1.68 -2.92 24.19
C ASN A 871 2.58 -3.45 23.05
N SER A 872 3.48 -2.60 22.56
CA SER A 872 4.36 -2.92 21.43
C SER A 872 5.84 -2.60 21.70
N SER A 873 6.72 -3.47 21.21
CA SER A 873 8.17 -3.32 21.35
C SER A 873 8.90 -3.75 20.09
N SER A 874 10.11 -3.22 19.89
CA SER A 874 11.03 -3.70 18.86
C SER A 874 12.44 -3.87 19.40
N ILE A 875 13.06 -5.01 19.07
CA ILE A 875 14.31 -5.50 19.68
C ILE A 875 15.42 -5.42 18.64
N TYR A 876 16.32 -4.43 18.80
CA TYR A 876 17.38 -4.16 17.83
C TYR A 876 18.43 -5.28 17.78
N GLU A 877 18.67 -5.93 18.92
CA GLU A 877 19.58 -7.06 19.08
C GLU A 877 19.13 -8.25 18.22
N ASN A 878 17.82 -8.55 18.20
CA ASN A 878 17.26 -9.60 17.35
C ASN A 878 17.46 -9.26 15.87
N TYR A 879 17.10 -8.03 15.45
CA TYR A 879 17.31 -7.57 14.07
C TYR A 879 18.79 -7.69 13.64
N TYR A 880 19.72 -7.26 14.49
CA TYR A 880 21.16 -7.37 14.22
C TYR A 880 21.59 -8.85 14.08
N SER A 881 21.06 -9.73 14.93
CA SER A 881 21.35 -11.18 14.93
C SER A 881 20.76 -11.95 13.75
N GLU A 882 19.71 -11.43 13.10
CA GLU A 882 19.13 -11.97 11.87
C GLU A 882 19.83 -11.39 10.62
N CYS A 883 20.14 -10.09 10.59
CA CYS A 883 20.91 -9.44 9.51
C CYS A 883 22.30 -10.06 9.31
N GLN A 884 23.00 -10.39 10.40
CA GLN A 884 24.33 -11.01 10.43
C GLN A 884 25.34 -10.31 9.50
N PRO A 885 25.91 -9.16 9.89
CA PRO A 885 26.80 -8.39 9.02
C PRO A 885 28.05 -9.19 8.61
N SER A 886 28.14 -9.55 7.34
CA SER A 886 29.26 -10.30 6.76
C SER A 886 30.58 -9.54 6.85
N ARG A 887 30.53 -8.25 6.54
CA ARG A 887 31.65 -7.30 6.58
C ARG A 887 31.16 -5.88 6.84
N CYS A 888 31.88 -5.14 7.67
CA CYS A 888 31.82 -3.69 7.75
C CYS A 888 33.02 -3.10 7.01
N SER A 889 32.82 -2.00 6.30
CA SER A 889 33.87 -1.22 5.65
C SER A 889 33.75 0.25 6.03
N TYR A 890 34.87 0.94 6.24
CA TYR A 890 34.87 2.39 6.44
C TYR A 890 36.11 3.06 5.85
N THR A 891 35.96 4.29 5.34
CA THR A 891 37.04 5.04 4.70
C THR A 891 37.71 6.01 5.66
N VAL A 892 39.02 5.90 5.83
CA VAL A 892 39.86 6.88 6.55
C VAL A 892 40.83 7.59 5.61
N THR A 893 41.10 8.86 5.86
CA THR A 893 42.10 9.64 5.11
C THR A 893 43.47 9.54 5.80
N SER A 894 44.47 9.11 5.04
CA SER A 894 45.85 8.93 5.50
C SER A 894 46.84 9.60 4.55
N LYS A 895 48.10 9.69 4.95
CA LYS A 895 49.20 10.14 4.08
C LYS A 895 49.91 8.95 3.46
N ASN A 896 50.55 9.16 2.32
CA ASN A 896 51.38 8.14 1.69
C ASN A 896 52.48 7.63 2.64
N ASP A 897 52.65 6.30 2.72
CA ASP A 897 53.74 5.68 3.47
C ASP A 897 55.11 6.12 2.93
N ALA A 898 56.07 6.28 3.84
CA ALA A 898 57.44 6.63 3.49
C ALA A 898 58.07 5.64 2.48
N ILE A 899 57.71 4.35 2.58
CA ILE A 899 58.15 3.31 1.64
C ILE A 899 57.59 3.60 0.24
N TYR A 900 56.29 3.88 0.11
CA TYR A 900 55.63 4.18 -1.16
C TYR A 900 56.18 5.44 -1.83
N ILE A 901 56.44 6.49 -1.04
CA ILE A 901 57.09 7.73 -1.50
C ILE A 901 58.50 7.40 -2.07
N VAL A 902 59.31 6.65 -1.33
CA VAL A 902 60.67 6.28 -1.74
C VAL A 902 60.68 5.38 -2.99
N THR A 903 59.82 4.37 -3.08
CA THR A 903 59.76 3.50 -4.27
C THR A 903 59.28 4.25 -5.51
N THR A 904 58.31 5.16 -5.35
CA THR A 904 57.77 5.99 -6.44
C THR A 904 58.84 6.96 -6.95
N LEU A 905 59.59 7.60 -6.06
CA LEU A 905 60.74 8.44 -6.42
C LEU A 905 61.81 7.64 -7.18
N ILE A 906 62.22 6.47 -6.68
CA ILE A 906 63.25 5.64 -7.32
C ILE A 906 62.84 5.20 -8.74
N GLY A 907 61.58 4.79 -8.94
CA GLY A 907 61.07 4.41 -10.27
C GLY A 907 61.05 5.58 -11.26
N LEU A 908 60.62 6.76 -10.81
CA LEU A 908 60.50 7.95 -11.67
C LEU A 908 61.86 8.61 -11.97
N VAL A 909 62.84 8.54 -11.05
CA VAL A 909 64.23 9.00 -11.25
C VAL A 909 64.84 8.41 -12.53
N GLY A 910 64.61 7.12 -12.81
CA GLY A 910 65.16 6.45 -13.99
C GLY A 910 64.64 7.02 -15.32
N GLY A 911 63.31 7.21 -15.44
CA GLY A 911 62.70 7.82 -16.62
C GLY A 911 63.07 9.29 -16.76
N LEU A 912 62.99 10.05 -15.67
CA LEU A 912 63.29 11.48 -15.60
C LEU A 912 64.74 11.80 -16.04
N ILE A 913 65.72 11.04 -15.54
CA ILE A 913 67.13 11.18 -15.97
C ILE A 913 67.29 10.87 -17.46
N THR A 914 66.56 9.87 -17.98
CA THR A 914 66.65 9.47 -19.39
C THR A 914 66.10 10.55 -20.32
N VAL A 915 64.92 11.10 -20.02
CA VAL A 915 64.32 12.21 -20.79
C VAL A 915 65.17 13.48 -20.67
N LEU A 916 65.63 13.85 -19.48
CA LEU A 916 66.49 15.03 -19.31
C LEU A 916 67.84 14.90 -20.05
N LYS A 917 68.42 13.69 -20.14
CA LYS A 917 69.64 13.44 -20.94
C LYS A 917 69.40 13.58 -22.44
N LEU A 918 68.22 13.22 -22.93
CA LEU A 918 67.85 13.40 -24.33
C LEU A 918 67.58 14.88 -24.65
N MET A 919 66.80 15.57 -23.82
CA MET A 919 66.26 16.90 -24.14
C MET A 919 67.26 18.04 -23.89
N VAL A 920 68.08 17.98 -22.83
CA VAL A 920 68.96 19.11 -22.45
C VAL A 920 69.99 19.48 -23.54
N PRO A 921 70.63 18.53 -24.26
CA PRO A 921 71.48 18.87 -25.41
C PRO A 921 70.75 19.67 -26.49
N TYR A 922 69.59 19.20 -26.97
CA TYR A 922 68.80 19.90 -27.99
C TYR A 922 68.30 21.28 -27.53
N VAL A 923 67.88 21.40 -26.26
CA VAL A 923 67.46 22.68 -25.68
C VAL A 923 68.63 23.67 -25.62
N ILE A 924 69.84 23.21 -25.30
CA ILE A 924 71.04 24.06 -25.31
C ILE A 924 71.45 24.45 -26.74
N GLU A 925 71.38 23.54 -27.72
CA GLU A 925 71.63 23.89 -29.13
C GLU A 925 70.61 24.91 -29.64
N PHE A 926 69.32 24.73 -29.33
CA PHE A 926 68.25 25.66 -29.69
C PHE A 926 68.44 27.05 -29.05
N ILE A 927 68.71 27.12 -27.74
CA ILE A 927 68.98 28.38 -27.04
C ILE A 927 70.23 29.07 -27.62
N MET A 928 71.30 28.33 -27.88
CA MET A 928 72.53 28.90 -28.45
C MET A 928 72.34 29.33 -29.91
N PHE A 929 71.46 28.66 -30.68
CA PHE A 929 71.03 29.09 -32.01
C PHE A 929 70.26 30.41 -31.94
N SER A 930 69.24 30.53 -31.08
CA SER A 930 68.51 31.79 -30.86
C SER A 930 69.43 32.94 -30.45
N ILE A 931 70.36 32.71 -29.52
CA ILE A 931 71.35 33.71 -29.08
C ILE A 931 72.28 34.13 -30.24
N LYS A 932 72.62 33.21 -31.15
CA LYS A 932 73.42 33.52 -32.35
C LYS A 932 72.65 34.45 -33.29
N THR A 933 71.37 34.16 -33.55
CA THR A 933 70.50 34.97 -34.40
C THR A 933 70.25 36.37 -33.81
N CYS A 934 70.06 36.48 -32.49
CA CYS A 934 69.90 37.78 -31.82
C CYS A 934 71.15 38.67 -31.84
N LYS A 935 72.36 38.11 -32.04
CA LYS A 935 73.60 38.90 -32.23
C LYS A 935 73.89 39.28 -33.69
N GLY A 936 73.01 38.92 -34.62
CA GLY A 936 73.19 39.08 -36.06
C GLY A 936 72.57 40.34 -36.70
N LYS A 937 72.30 41.41 -35.94
CA LYS A 937 71.81 42.69 -36.50
C LYS A 937 72.67 43.88 -36.03
N PRO A 938 73.26 44.67 -36.95
CA PRO A 938 74.00 45.88 -36.59
C PRO A 938 73.05 47.05 -36.32
N ALA A 939 73.43 47.93 -35.39
CA ALA A 939 72.82 49.26 -35.29
C ALA A 939 73.30 50.13 -36.47
N ARG A 940 72.37 50.75 -37.21
CA ARG A 940 72.68 51.83 -38.15
C ARG A 940 72.46 53.18 -37.47
N ILE A 941 73.32 54.14 -37.83
CA ILE A 941 73.33 55.50 -37.30
C ILE A 941 72.28 56.36 -38.01
N MET A 942 71.72 57.31 -37.28
CA MET A 942 70.78 58.35 -37.74
C MET A 942 71.44 59.36 -38.70
N PRO A 943 70.69 59.94 -39.65
CA PRO A 943 70.84 61.32 -40.05
C PRO A 943 69.69 62.20 -39.51
N LEU A 944 69.85 63.52 -39.61
CA LEU A 944 69.01 64.54 -38.96
C LEU A 944 68.26 65.42 -40.00
N VAL A 945 67.29 66.23 -39.52
CA VAL A 945 66.49 67.25 -40.25
C VAL A 945 65.61 66.68 -41.41
N GLN A 946 64.45 67.24 -41.78
CA GLN A 946 63.82 68.53 -41.48
C GLN A 946 62.27 68.44 -41.54
N ALA A 947 61.60 69.45 -40.97
CA ALA A 947 60.15 69.58 -40.71
C ALA A 947 59.66 68.81 -39.47
#